data_AF-A0A7C3T7T5-F1
#
_entry.id   AF-A0A7C3T7T5-F1
#
_cell.length_a   1.000
_cell.length_b   1.000
_cell.length_c   1.000
_cell.angle_alpha   90.00
_cell.angle_beta   90.00
_cell.angle_gamma   90.00
#
_symmetry.space_group_name_H-M   'P 1'
#
loop_
_entity.id
_entity.type
_entity.pdbx_description
1 polymer ?
#
loop_
_entity_poly.entity_id
_entity_poly.type
_entity_poly.pdbx_seq_one_letter_code
_entity_poly.pdbx_strand_id
1 'polypeptide(L)'
;MSARTIHKFGQWYIAGISCRLLCLAVILLGEELLASGLEARSYAVPFFVDLRDPVCTSLAIRLQVKEYNEPFVQFRANRREPEEVAFVEMLEALHKEDVDRATRFIMPDKEPNESDRQEIAKEMKGLIRPPHGLMRDLSGKDIGSVFVYEQLRIGKDTRVFTFGVTRQPAGPPMFFGLRCLPNGRYQWPLFEIVGPLEGIVIDTLVTGCLYSERINKPFTYQVLIPSTAGTGGEVYLQFNGVRYDLGIVSGTLDGTRPEDEAARFYQEMSLLAAADSLEAVADLYTPRSRQTYLRELAEHNRSPDAAAWWAGVVSGFSDPERRIRFVMNADPLYVVFIKNPLWAGLQQEYIIRDPNTGKLAFTNLNRQDILDSLLHEKKVKAALEAVVLGRADTISTPVGRSAGSEPNVPQLAVRTDRHEQTGSFTGPAEAGRLIFEKTQLDIGMVPVDTVRHVEFRFFNAGKGILRLGVFACCGVSAKPSKQEFGANEDGTLVVELRTPSNPGSFEKGVFVSANDPANPKMELTIVGKAVETIAWSPNLLEFITTDKPSAQHEITIKSLDGTQFAVRGIECSDDLVAAEFDPEVRSTEFTIRPKLNLAKASTLGSGRAALRIHLDHRDYNEIEIPVRLIPPLEAVPSQIFVFDWQPNQIISRVVRLKDHQQGLTEVGGLQVQAVSTSKGSKANLISVRQEDNTLELYLQIDPVEARGDAGMLSDELIVKLTDGRRVHIPVHVFRPGTKFKLER
;
A
#
# COMPACT_ATOMS: atom_id res chain seq x y z
N MET A 1 -43.58 41.72 35.78
CA MET A 1 -43.05 40.56 35.04
C MET A 1 -43.23 39.32 35.90
N SER A 2 -43.89 38.27 35.41
CA SER A 2 -44.19 37.08 36.22
C SER A 2 -42.97 36.16 36.32
N ALA A 3 -42.89 35.34 37.38
CA ALA A 3 -41.80 34.39 37.62
C ALA A 3 -41.55 33.42 36.43
N ARG A 4 -42.56 33.18 35.59
CA ARG A 4 -42.43 32.38 34.35
C ARG A 4 -41.63 33.08 33.25
N THR A 5 -41.61 34.43 33.21
CA THR A 5 -40.83 35.19 32.22
C THR A 5 -39.34 35.19 32.58
N ILE A 6 -39.00 35.24 33.88
CA ILE A 6 -37.62 35.21 34.37
C ILE A 6 -37.00 33.81 34.16
N HIS A 7 -37.77 32.74 34.36
CA HIS A 7 -37.28 31.38 34.14
C HIS A 7 -37.01 31.07 32.65
N LYS A 8 -37.87 31.57 31.74
CA LYS A 8 -37.64 31.45 30.28
C LYS A 8 -36.45 32.28 29.80
N PHE A 9 -36.23 33.48 30.35
CA PHE A 9 -35.05 34.29 30.03
C PHE A 9 -33.75 33.64 30.53
N GLY A 10 -33.76 33.04 31.73
CA GLY A 10 -32.61 32.31 32.27
C GLY A 10 -32.21 31.08 31.44
N GLN A 11 -33.19 30.31 30.94
CA GLN A 11 -32.92 29.15 30.06
C GLN A 11 -32.35 29.56 28.70
N TRP A 12 -32.82 30.67 28.12
CA TRP A 12 -32.28 31.20 26.86
C TRP A 12 -30.87 31.79 27.04
N TYR A 13 -30.60 32.43 28.18
CA TYR A 13 -29.28 32.99 28.48
C TYR A 13 -28.24 31.88 28.73
N ILE A 14 -28.62 30.81 29.44
CA ILE A 14 -27.76 29.64 29.68
C ILE A 14 -27.52 28.87 28.37
N ALA A 15 -28.55 28.65 27.54
CA ALA A 15 -28.37 28.02 26.23
C ALA A 15 -27.47 28.86 25.28
N GLY A 16 -27.59 30.19 25.33
CA GLY A 16 -26.73 31.11 24.57
C GLY A 16 -25.27 31.12 25.02
N ILE A 17 -25.00 30.99 26.33
CA ILE A 17 -23.65 30.85 26.89
C ILE A 17 -23.06 29.48 26.56
N SER A 18 -23.85 28.40 26.66
CA SER A 18 -23.42 27.05 26.28
C SER A 18 -23.11 26.93 24.79
N CYS A 19 -23.91 27.57 23.92
CA CYS A 19 -23.65 27.58 22.48
C CYS A 19 -22.43 28.44 22.12
N ARG A 20 -22.21 29.58 22.78
CA ARG A 20 -21.00 30.39 22.61
C ARG A 20 -19.74 29.71 23.14
N LEU A 21 -19.81 28.98 24.25
CA LEU A 21 -18.69 28.18 24.77
C LEU A 21 -18.40 26.98 23.87
N LEU A 22 -19.41 26.35 23.28
CA LEU A 22 -19.24 25.28 22.29
C LEU A 22 -18.63 25.82 20.99
N CYS A 23 -19.09 26.97 20.50
CA CYS A 23 -18.50 27.63 19.34
C CYS A 23 -17.08 28.13 19.62
N LEU A 24 -16.78 28.69 20.80
CA LEU A 24 -15.42 29.05 21.20
C LEU A 24 -14.53 27.81 21.34
N ALA A 25 -15.02 26.70 21.87
CA ALA A 25 -14.27 25.45 21.93
C ALA A 25 -14.00 24.88 20.53
N VAL A 26 -14.96 24.96 19.61
CA VAL A 26 -14.79 24.52 18.21
C VAL A 26 -13.87 25.46 17.44
N ILE A 27 -13.90 26.78 17.70
CA ILE A 27 -12.99 27.76 17.10
C ILE A 27 -11.57 27.61 17.68
N LEU A 28 -11.41 27.40 18.98
CA LEU A 28 -10.11 27.16 19.62
C LEU A 28 -9.49 25.82 19.21
N LEU A 29 -10.29 24.75 19.09
CA LEU A 29 -9.84 23.46 18.54
C LEU A 29 -9.52 23.54 17.04
N GLY A 30 -10.24 24.37 16.29
CA GLY A 30 -9.97 24.65 14.87
C GLY A 30 -8.71 25.50 14.64
N GLU A 31 -8.46 26.50 15.50
CA GLU A 31 -7.25 27.33 15.48
C GLU A 31 -6.01 26.55 15.97
N GLU A 32 -6.14 25.64 16.94
CA GLU A 32 -5.06 24.73 17.36
C GLU A 32 -4.70 23.68 16.28
N LEU A 33 -5.68 23.17 15.52
CA LEU A 33 -5.41 22.28 14.38
C LEU A 33 -4.71 23.01 13.22
N LEU A 34 -5.14 24.24 12.91
CA LEU A 34 -4.49 25.07 11.88
C LEU A 34 -3.09 25.57 12.31
N ALA A 35 -2.84 25.72 13.62
CA ALA A 35 -1.53 26.10 14.16
C ALA A 35 -0.56 24.90 14.31
N SER A 36 -1.05 23.67 14.38
CA SER A 36 -0.23 22.45 14.55
C SER A 36 0.26 21.82 13.24
N GLY A 37 -0.27 22.25 12.09
CA GLY A 37 0.11 21.71 10.78
C GLY A 37 -0.37 20.28 10.53
N LEU A 38 -1.41 19.84 11.24
CA LEU A 38 -1.97 18.49 11.13
C LEU A 38 -3.11 18.45 10.12
N GLU A 39 -3.01 17.52 9.18
CA GLU A 39 -4.03 17.24 8.18
C GLU A 39 -4.53 15.80 8.33
N ALA A 40 -5.83 15.58 8.14
CA ALA A 40 -6.38 14.23 8.15
C ALA A 40 -6.28 13.62 6.74
N ARG A 41 -5.49 12.55 6.61
CA ARG A 41 -5.25 11.84 5.35
C ARG A 41 -5.73 10.41 5.44
N SER A 42 -6.21 9.88 4.31
CA SER A 42 -6.65 8.50 4.17
C SER A 42 -5.61 7.72 3.39
N TYR A 43 -5.37 6.49 3.80
CA TYR A 43 -4.38 5.61 3.19
C TYR A 43 -4.92 4.20 2.96
N ALA A 44 -4.63 3.63 1.79
CA ALA A 44 -5.18 2.34 1.37
C ALA A 44 -4.58 1.22 2.22
N VAL A 45 -5.42 0.36 2.80
CA VAL A 45 -4.98 -0.76 3.62
C VAL A 45 -4.58 -1.93 2.71
N PRO A 46 -3.39 -2.52 2.86
CA PRO A 46 -3.04 -3.72 2.13
C PRO A 46 -3.81 -4.93 2.67
N PHE A 47 -4.07 -5.89 1.80
CA PHE A 47 -4.58 -7.21 2.17
C PHE A 47 -3.67 -8.29 1.60
N PHE A 48 -3.31 -9.29 2.40
CA PHE A 48 -2.40 -10.35 1.97
C PHE A 48 -3.20 -11.59 1.55
N VAL A 49 -3.30 -11.81 0.24
CA VAL A 49 -3.98 -12.98 -0.32
C VAL A 49 -3.20 -14.24 0.07
N ASP A 50 -3.88 -15.15 0.77
CA ASP A 50 -3.35 -16.38 1.35
C ASP A 50 -2.06 -16.20 2.19
N LEU A 51 -1.90 -15.01 2.79
CA LEU A 51 -0.73 -14.55 3.55
C LEU A 51 0.57 -14.43 2.74
N ARG A 52 0.49 -14.11 1.44
CA ARG A 52 1.68 -13.98 0.59
C ARG A 52 1.72 -12.66 -0.17
N ASP A 53 0.75 -12.46 -1.06
CA ASP A 53 0.82 -11.40 -2.05
C ASP A 53 -0.03 -10.22 -1.56
N PRO A 54 0.59 -9.08 -1.20
CA PRO A 54 -0.16 -7.91 -0.80
C PRO A 54 -0.87 -7.31 -2.02
N VAL A 55 -2.15 -6.98 -1.85
CA VAL A 55 -2.91 -6.19 -2.79
C VAL A 55 -3.37 -4.91 -2.10
N CYS A 56 -3.18 -3.75 -2.73
CA CYS A 56 -3.72 -2.50 -2.19
C CYS A 56 -5.24 -2.46 -2.41
N THR A 57 -6.00 -2.37 -1.33
CA THR A 57 -7.47 -2.36 -1.35
C THR A 57 -8.02 -0.94 -1.42
N SER A 58 -9.33 -0.80 -1.68
CA SER A 58 -10.03 0.47 -1.48
C SER A 58 -10.50 0.68 -0.04
N LEU A 59 -10.24 -0.25 0.89
CA LEU A 59 -10.37 -0.02 2.32
C LEU A 59 -9.27 0.96 2.74
N ALA A 60 -9.61 1.94 3.57
CA ALA A 60 -8.64 2.93 4.00
C ALA A 60 -8.61 3.12 5.50
N ILE A 61 -7.45 3.51 6.01
CA ILE A 61 -7.27 4.07 7.34
C ILE A 61 -7.08 5.58 7.22
N ARG A 62 -7.89 6.34 7.94
CA ARG A 62 -7.76 7.80 8.04
C ARG A 62 -7.17 8.17 9.37
N LEU A 63 -6.09 8.93 9.34
CA LEU A 63 -5.36 9.37 10.52
C LEU A 63 -4.80 10.79 10.31
N GLN A 64 -4.30 11.40 11.38
CA GLN A 64 -3.68 12.71 11.31
C GLN A 64 -2.21 12.62 10.89
N VAL A 65 -1.83 13.52 9.99
CA VAL A 65 -0.52 13.59 9.37
C VAL A 65 0.01 15.00 9.51
N LYS A 66 1.25 15.14 9.93
CA LYS A 66 1.98 16.40 9.90
C LYS A 66 3.00 16.33 8.78
N GLU A 67 2.84 17.17 7.76
CA GLU A 67 3.80 17.26 6.67
C GLU A 67 4.97 18.17 7.03
N TYR A 68 6.16 17.75 6.63
CA TYR A 68 7.39 18.52 6.82
C TYR A 68 8.02 18.84 5.47
N ASN A 69 8.18 17.83 4.61
CA ASN A 69 8.79 17.95 3.29
C ASN A 69 10.03 18.87 3.28
N GLU A 70 10.94 18.64 4.25
CA GLU A 70 12.12 19.49 4.43
C GLU A 70 13.40 18.69 4.74
N PRO A 71 14.59 19.24 4.45
CA PRO A 71 15.85 18.59 4.80
C PRO A 71 15.99 18.40 6.31
N PHE A 72 16.63 17.32 6.74
CA PHE A 72 16.79 16.96 8.14
C PHE A 72 17.49 18.04 8.97
N VAL A 73 18.41 18.80 8.38
CA VAL A 73 19.06 19.95 9.05
C VAL A 73 18.05 21.03 9.45
N GLN A 74 17.13 21.35 8.53
CA GLN A 74 16.08 22.35 8.74
C GLN A 74 15.03 21.80 9.71
N PHE A 75 14.62 20.55 9.49
CA PHE A 75 13.76 19.79 10.39
C PHE A 75 14.35 19.96 11.81
N ARG A 76 15.61 19.58 12.03
CA ARG A 76 16.27 19.61 13.35
C ARG A 76 16.24 21.00 14.01
N ALA A 77 16.44 22.06 13.23
CA ALA A 77 16.48 23.42 13.74
C ALA A 77 15.10 23.95 14.18
N ASN A 78 14.02 23.48 13.56
CA ASN A 78 12.67 24.02 13.71
C ASN A 78 11.77 23.23 14.67
N ARG A 79 12.33 22.28 15.42
CA ARG A 79 11.63 21.33 16.31
C ARG A 79 10.84 21.97 17.44
N ARG A 80 9.63 21.48 17.66
CA ARG A 80 8.77 21.98 18.75
C ARG A 80 8.10 20.89 19.59
N GLU A 81 7.85 19.70 19.04
CA GLU A 81 7.15 18.62 19.77
C GLU A 81 8.13 17.60 20.38
N PRO A 82 7.85 17.05 21.58
CA PRO A 82 8.70 16.04 22.21
C PRO A 82 9.03 14.83 21.33
N GLU A 83 8.07 14.39 20.51
CA GLU A 83 8.24 13.23 19.62
C GLU A 83 9.10 13.56 18.39
N GLU A 84 9.08 14.80 17.92
CA GLU A 84 9.97 15.25 16.83
C GLU A 84 11.42 15.36 17.33
N VAL A 85 11.60 15.83 18.58
CA VAL A 85 12.91 15.83 19.26
C VAL A 85 13.39 14.39 19.44
N ALA A 86 12.50 13.49 19.86
CA ALA A 86 12.79 12.07 20.00
C ALA A 86 13.30 11.44 18.70
N PHE A 87 12.61 11.68 17.61
CA PHE A 87 13.00 11.19 16.31
C PHE A 87 14.39 11.71 15.90
N VAL A 88 14.69 12.99 16.12
CA VAL A 88 16.02 13.56 15.83
C VAL A 88 17.11 12.91 16.67
N GLU A 89 16.91 12.84 17.99
CA GLU A 89 17.90 12.25 18.91
C GLU A 89 18.20 10.80 18.52
N MET A 90 17.16 10.03 18.21
CA MET A 90 17.31 8.64 17.77
C MET A 90 17.99 8.53 16.41
N LEU A 91 17.63 9.36 15.43
CA LEU A 91 18.25 9.31 14.10
C LEU A 91 19.73 9.70 14.16
N GLU A 92 20.08 10.70 14.97
CA GLU A 92 21.48 11.10 15.18
C GLU A 92 22.27 10.04 15.97
N ALA A 93 21.65 9.40 16.96
CA ALA A 93 22.27 8.29 17.69
C ALA A 93 22.55 7.11 16.76
N LEU A 94 21.58 6.73 15.92
CA LEU A 94 21.76 5.67 14.92
C LEU A 94 22.83 6.02 13.89
N HIS A 95 22.84 7.26 13.39
CA HIS A 95 23.84 7.71 12.41
C HIS A 95 25.28 7.68 12.96
N LYS A 96 25.46 8.04 14.23
CA LYS A 96 26.77 8.05 14.91
C LYS A 96 27.12 6.73 15.60
N GLU A 97 26.22 5.74 15.55
CA GLU A 97 26.29 4.53 16.39
C GLU A 97 26.50 4.86 17.89
N ASP A 98 25.92 5.97 18.35
CA ASP A 98 26.06 6.49 19.72
C ASP A 98 25.03 5.84 20.65
N VAL A 99 25.41 4.67 21.18
CA VAL A 99 24.59 3.88 22.10
C VAL A 99 24.24 4.69 23.34
N ASP A 100 25.18 5.44 23.93
CA ASP A 100 24.93 6.20 25.15
C ASP A 100 23.88 7.29 24.93
N ARG A 101 23.90 7.94 23.75
CA ARG A 101 22.89 8.92 23.38
C ARG A 101 21.52 8.28 23.19
N ALA A 102 21.43 7.16 22.46
CA ALA A 102 20.18 6.42 22.33
C ALA A 102 19.65 6.03 23.72
N THR A 103 20.51 5.45 24.57
CA THR A 103 20.09 4.96 25.88
C THR A 103 19.61 6.06 26.82
N ARG A 104 20.29 7.20 26.89
CA ARG A 104 19.82 8.36 27.67
C ARG A 104 18.44 8.84 27.21
N PHE A 105 18.17 8.74 25.91
CA PHE A 105 16.90 9.19 25.33
C PHE A 105 15.75 8.20 25.59
N ILE A 106 16.02 6.90 25.47
CA ILE A 106 15.03 5.83 25.67
C ILE A 106 14.69 5.63 27.15
N MET A 107 15.65 5.94 28.03
CA MET A 107 15.57 5.75 29.48
C MET A 107 15.97 7.04 30.24
N PRO A 108 15.20 8.14 30.13
CA PRO A 108 15.58 9.42 30.72
C PRO A 108 15.63 9.40 32.27
N ASP A 109 14.85 8.54 32.91
CA ASP A 109 14.70 8.51 34.38
C ASP A 109 15.58 7.47 35.09
N LYS A 110 16.46 6.77 34.34
CA LYS A 110 17.32 5.72 34.89
C LYS A 110 18.73 5.88 34.35
N GLU A 111 19.72 5.85 35.22
CA GLU A 111 21.10 5.71 34.78
C GLU A 111 21.30 4.29 34.21
N PRO A 112 21.56 4.15 32.90
CA PRO A 112 21.53 2.86 32.25
C PRO A 112 22.72 2.00 32.67
N ASN A 113 22.42 0.77 33.08
CA ASN A 113 23.46 -0.20 33.39
C ASN A 113 24.04 -0.80 32.11
N GLU A 114 25.11 -1.59 32.24
CA GLU A 114 25.80 -2.20 31.09
C GLU A 114 24.88 -3.13 30.28
N SER A 115 23.91 -3.80 30.93
CA SER A 115 22.93 -4.65 30.24
C SER A 115 21.97 -3.84 29.37
N ASP A 116 21.47 -2.70 29.88
CA ASP A 116 20.57 -1.81 29.15
C ASP A 116 21.26 -1.26 27.88
N ARG A 117 22.55 -0.89 28.01
CA ARG A 117 23.36 -0.41 26.88
C ARG A 117 23.61 -1.52 25.86
N GLN A 118 23.85 -2.75 26.30
CA GLN A 118 24.05 -3.90 25.41
C GLN A 118 22.77 -4.25 24.63
N GLU A 119 21.62 -4.18 25.27
CA GLU A 119 20.30 -4.40 24.64
C GLU A 119 20.04 -3.33 23.56
N ILE A 120 20.21 -2.05 23.90
CA ILE A 120 20.02 -0.95 22.94
C ILE A 120 21.05 -0.99 21.81
N ALA A 121 22.31 -1.33 22.11
CA ALA A 121 23.33 -1.52 21.07
C ALA A 121 22.96 -2.66 20.12
N LYS A 122 22.30 -3.72 20.61
CA LYS A 122 21.82 -4.83 19.80
C LYS A 122 20.67 -4.39 18.89
N GLU A 123 19.69 -3.67 19.42
CA GLU A 123 18.57 -3.10 18.65
C GLU A 123 19.05 -2.13 17.57
N MET A 124 19.94 -1.19 17.92
CA MET A 124 20.57 -0.26 16.98
C MET A 124 21.29 -1.01 15.85
N LYS A 125 22.07 -2.05 16.19
CA LYS A 125 22.75 -2.88 15.18
C LYS A 125 21.78 -3.61 14.27
N GLY A 126 20.63 -4.07 14.79
CA GLY A 126 19.57 -4.73 14.02
C GLY A 126 18.95 -3.82 12.96
N LEU A 127 18.82 -2.52 13.25
CA LEU A 127 18.30 -1.52 12.31
C LEU A 127 19.32 -1.08 11.24
N ILE A 128 20.61 -1.15 11.58
CA ILE A 128 21.71 -0.78 10.68
C ILE A 128 22.09 -1.95 9.74
N ARG A 129 21.87 -3.20 10.15
CA ARG A 129 22.29 -4.42 9.42
C ARG A 129 21.11 -5.13 8.71
N PRO A 130 21.37 -6.00 7.72
CA PRO A 130 20.32 -6.82 7.09
C PRO A 130 19.66 -7.78 8.10
N PRO A 131 18.37 -8.13 7.92
CA PRO A 131 17.52 -7.91 6.74
C PRO A 131 16.79 -6.57 6.73
N HIS A 132 16.76 -5.83 7.84
CA HIS A 132 15.95 -4.61 7.96
C HIS A 132 16.57 -3.42 7.23
N GLY A 133 17.90 -3.29 7.19
CA GLY A 133 18.66 -2.38 6.29
C GLY A 133 18.26 -0.91 6.32
N LEU A 134 17.35 -0.52 7.21
CA LEU A 134 16.59 0.73 7.20
C LEU A 134 17.51 1.94 7.35
N MET A 135 18.69 1.74 7.95
CA MET A 135 19.70 2.77 8.16
C MET A 135 21.00 2.52 7.38
N ARG A 136 21.09 1.48 6.53
CA ARG A 136 22.32 1.15 5.76
C ARG A 136 22.72 2.28 4.82
N ASP A 137 21.71 2.97 4.27
CA ASP A 137 21.90 4.12 3.41
C ASP A 137 22.27 5.39 4.19
N LEU A 138 22.08 5.42 5.51
CA LEU A 138 22.40 6.53 6.39
C LEU A 138 23.74 6.36 7.12
N SER A 139 24.19 5.12 7.32
CA SER A 139 25.52 4.81 7.82
C SER A 139 26.57 4.99 6.72
N GLY A 140 26.97 6.25 6.49
CA GLY A 140 28.02 6.62 5.52
C GLY A 140 27.65 7.77 4.58
N LYS A 141 26.38 8.19 4.56
CA LYS A 141 25.93 9.41 3.89
C LYS A 141 25.87 10.56 4.89
N ASP A 142 26.00 11.79 4.39
CA ASP A 142 25.78 12.99 5.20
C ASP A 142 24.34 12.97 5.75
N ILE A 143 24.17 12.98 7.08
CA ILE A 143 22.84 13.08 7.71
C ILE A 143 22.10 14.35 7.24
N GLY A 144 22.80 15.36 6.74
CA GLY A 144 22.22 16.53 6.09
C GLY A 144 21.53 16.26 4.75
N SER A 145 21.81 15.13 4.09
CA SER A 145 21.11 14.67 2.89
C SER A 145 19.77 13.99 3.18
N VAL A 146 19.46 13.71 4.45
CA VAL A 146 18.18 13.16 4.85
C VAL A 146 17.09 14.19 4.61
N PHE A 147 15.97 13.72 4.11
CA PHE A 147 14.76 14.50 3.90
C PHE A 147 13.62 13.87 4.69
N VAL A 148 12.92 14.66 5.49
CA VAL A 148 11.80 14.17 6.30
C VAL A 148 10.51 14.59 5.63
N TYR A 149 9.66 13.62 5.33
CA TYR A 149 8.44 13.83 4.55
C TYR A 149 7.28 14.17 5.48
N GLU A 150 6.93 13.26 6.39
CA GLU A 150 5.72 13.37 7.22
C GLU A 150 5.84 12.60 8.55
N GLN A 151 4.95 12.94 9.49
CA GLN A 151 4.71 12.22 10.74
C GLN A 151 3.24 11.82 10.81
N LEU A 152 2.99 10.53 10.98
CA LEU A 152 1.68 9.93 11.19
C LEU A 152 1.40 9.82 12.69
N ARG A 153 0.19 10.20 13.12
CA ARG A 153 -0.27 10.05 14.51
C ARG A 153 -1.26 8.88 14.62
N ILE A 154 -1.00 7.97 15.54
CA ILE A 154 -1.86 6.82 15.84
C ILE A 154 -2.21 6.85 17.33
N GLY A 155 -3.45 7.18 17.64
CA GLY A 155 -3.91 7.39 19.01
C GLY A 155 -3.08 8.44 19.75
N LYS A 156 -3.10 8.34 21.07
CA LYS A 156 -2.42 9.30 21.95
C LYS A 156 -0.91 9.25 21.82
N ASP A 157 -0.37 8.04 21.75
CA ASP A 157 1.00 7.76 22.18
C ASP A 157 1.94 7.36 21.04
N THR A 158 1.41 6.99 19.88
CA THR A 158 2.21 6.45 18.78
C THR A 158 2.41 7.47 17.67
N ARG A 159 3.66 7.61 17.22
CA ARG A 159 4.09 8.42 16.07
C ARG A 159 4.89 7.57 15.11
N VAL A 160 4.69 7.76 13.81
CA VAL A 160 5.51 7.13 12.77
C VAL A 160 6.02 8.21 11.83
N PHE A 161 7.34 8.35 11.71
CA PHE A 161 7.98 9.32 10.82
C PHE A 161 8.39 8.63 9.53
N THR A 162 8.23 9.30 8.39
CA THR A 162 8.76 8.84 7.09
C THR A 162 9.84 9.78 6.58
N PHE A 163 10.90 9.22 6.02
CA PHE A 163 12.09 9.96 5.59
C PHE A 163 12.85 9.21 4.48
N GLY A 164 13.72 9.93 3.79
CA GLY A 164 14.51 9.41 2.68
C GLY A 164 15.82 10.18 2.50
N VAL A 165 16.56 9.86 1.45
CA VAL A 165 17.81 10.54 1.06
C VAL A 165 17.65 11.39 -0.22
N THR A 166 16.42 11.54 -0.71
CA THR A 166 16.08 12.38 -1.86
C THR A 166 14.86 13.24 -1.53
N ARG A 167 14.67 14.33 -2.27
CA ARG A 167 13.49 15.20 -2.12
C ARG A 167 12.19 14.54 -2.63
N GLN A 168 12.34 13.58 -3.55
CA GLN A 168 11.26 12.74 -4.07
C GLN A 168 11.75 11.30 -3.99
N PRO A 169 11.05 10.40 -3.27
CA PRO A 169 11.50 9.04 -3.10
C PRO A 169 11.27 8.26 -4.40
N ALA A 170 12.31 7.57 -4.91
CA ALA A 170 12.21 6.67 -6.08
C ALA A 170 11.67 5.27 -5.70
N GLY A 171 10.86 5.20 -4.64
CA GLY A 171 10.39 3.98 -3.97
C GLY A 171 9.71 4.29 -2.63
N PRO A 172 9.31 3.30 -1.82
CA PRO A 172 8.76 3.56 -0.48
C PRO A 172 9.84 4.22 0.40
N PRO A 173 9.51 5.29 1.14
CA PRO A 173 10.46 5.92 2.05
C PRO A 173 10.76 5.03 3.25
N MET A 174 11.86 5.33 3.91
CA MET A 174 12.17 4.74 5.21
C MET A 174 11.16 5.26 6.23
N PHE A 175 10.89 4.46 7.27
CA PHE A 175 10.01 4.88 8.35
C PHE A 175 10.55 4.49 9.72
N PHE A 176 10.21 5.28 10.72
CA PHE A 176 10.66 5.09 12.10
C PHE A 176 9.52 5.37 13.06
N GLY A 177 9.11 4.35 13.81
CA GLY A 177 8.01 4.47 14.78
C GLY A 177 8.50 4.64 16.21
N LEU A 178 7.79 5.47 16.95
CA LEU A 178 7.99 5.80 18.36
C LEU A 178 6.67 5.67 19.11
N ARG A 179 6.67 4.99 20.26
CA ARG A 179 5.53 4.97 21.19
C ARG A 179 5.94 5.58 22.52
N CYS A 180 5.28 6.67 22.90
CA CYS A 180 5.44 7.26 24.23
C CYS A 180 4.69 6.41 25.27
N LEU A 181 5.39 5.92 26.28
CA LEU A 181 4.81 5.16 27.38
C LEU A 181 4.33 6.12 28.48
N PRO A 182 3.38 5.70 29.35
CA PRO A 182 2.86 6.55 30.43
C PRO A 182 3.91 7.11 31.40
N ASN A 183 5.08 6.47 31.47
CA ASN A 183 6.22 6.90 32.27
C ASN A 183 7.17 7.86 31.52
N GLY A 184 6.78 8.37 30.35
CA GLY A 184 7.60 9.29 29.55
C GLY A 184 8.72 8.62 28.74
N ARG A 185 8.89 7.29 28.85
CA ARG A 185 9.86 6.54 28.03
C ARG A 185 9.33 6.32 26.61
N TYR A 186 10.23 6.20 25.65
CA TYR A 186 9.86 5.81 24.29
C TYR A 186 10.17 4.33 24.04
N GLN A 187 9.17 3.58 23.57
CA GLN A 187 9.36 2.26 22.98
C GLN A 187 9.66 2.43 21.48
N TRP A 188 10.69 1.72 21.02
CA TRP A 188 11.20 1.74 19.67
C TRP A 188 12.06 0.48 19.46
N PRO A 189 12.42 0.14 18.21
CA PRO A 189 11.70 0.58 17.03
C PRO A 189 10.35 -0.16 16.95
N LEU A 190 9.32 0.50 16.42
CA LEU A 190 7.93 0.01 16.47
C LEU A 190 7.66 -1.28 15.66
N PHE A 191 8.67 -1.94 15.08
CA PHE A 191 8.50 -3.12 14.23
C PHE A 191 8.33 -4.42 15.02
N GLU A 192 8.74 -4.46 16.29
CA GLU A 192 8.80 -5.68 17.09
C GLU A 192 7.68 -5.76 18.13
N ILE A 193 6.42 -5.83 17.67
CA ILE A 193 5.19 -6.03 18.46
C ILE A 193 4.46 -4.73 18.79
N VAL A 194 3.41 -4.50 18.02
CA VAL A 194 2.39 -3.49 18.28
C VAL A 194 1.03 -4.09 17.96
N GLY A 195 -0.04 -3.43 18.40
CA GLY A 195 -1.39 -3.91 18.16
C GLY A 195 -1.73 -3.99 16.67
N PRO A 196 -2.83 -4.68 16.31
CA PRO A 196 -3.28 -4.81 14.93
C PRO A 196 -3.38 -3.48 14.17
N LEU A 197 -3.77 -2.39 14.84
CA LEU A 197 -3.88 -1.07 14.22
C LEU A 197 -2.52 -0.54 13.74
N GLU A 198 -1.52 -0.51 14.61
CA GLU A 198 -0.19 -0.03 14.24
C GLU A 198 0.47 -0.95 13.21
N GLY A 199 0.22 -2.26 13.30
CA GLY A 199 0.68 -3.21 12.29
C GLY A 199 0.08 -2.96 10.91
N ILE A 200 -1.20 -2.59 10.79
CA ILE A 200 -1.81 -2.18 9.51
C ILE A 200 -1.12 -0.92 8.96
N VAL A 201 -0.81 0.07 9.81
CA VAL A 201 -0.10 1.28 9.36
C VAL A 201 1.29 0.93 8.84
N ILE A 202 2.01 0.05 9.55
CA ILE A 202 3.33 -0.45 9.13
C ILE A 202 3.23 -1.21 7.82
N ASP A 203 2.29 -2.14 7.67
CA ASP A 203 2.12 -2.88 6.42
C ASP A 203 1.77 -1.93 5.28
N THR A 204 0.97 -0.90 5.53
CA THR A 204 0.65 0.14 4.54
C THR A 204 1.89 0.90 4.08
N LEU A 205 2.82 1.21 5.00
CA LEU A 205 4.12 1.83 4.70
C LEU A 205 5.01 0.88 3.88
N VAL A 206 5.15 -0.36 4.32
CA VAL A 206 6.06 -1.37 3.73
C VAL A 206 5.60 -1.78 2.33
N THR A 207 4.31 -1.99 2.14
CA THR A 207 3.73 -2.38 0.84
C THR A 207 3.64 -1.21 -0.14
N GLY A 208 3.93 0.01 0.31
CA GLY A 208 3.84 1.22 -0.50
C GLY A 208 2.40 1.67 -0.79
N CYS A 209 1.38 1.07 -0.14
CA CYS A 209 -0.01 1.45 -0.38
C CYS A 209 -0.34 2.88 0.09
N LEU A 210 0.45 3.48 1.00
CA LEU A 210 0.35 4.92 1.31
C LEU A 210 0.48 5.81 0.06
N TYR A 211 1.30 5.37 -0.90
CA TYR A 211 1.65 6.11 -2.10
C TYR A 211 0.82 5.69 -3.31
N SER A 212 -0.13 4.76 -3.12
CA SER A 212 -1.02 4.32 -4.19
C SER A 212 -2.15 5.32 -4.41
N GLU A 213 -2.44 5.66 -5.67
CA GLU A 213 -3.57 6.52 -6.05
C GLU A 213 -4.94 5.80 -5.93
N ARG A 214 -5.09 4.74 -5.11
CA ARG A 214 -6.34 3.94 -5.02
C ARG A 214 -7.47 4.59 -4.21
N ILE A 215 -7.22 5.72 -3.56
CA ILE A 215 -8.24 6.45 -2.77
C ILE A 215 -8.76 7.65 -3.58
N ASN A 216 -9.57 7.37 -4.60
CA ASN A 216 -10.09 8.43 -5.49
C ASN A 216 -11.61 8.65 -5.35
N LYS A 217 -12.27 8.06 -4.34
CA LYS A 217 -13.72 8.18 -4.13
C LYS A 217 -14.07 8.49 -2.68
N PRO A 218 -15.15 9.24 -2.42
CA PRO A 218 -15.65 9.45 -1.06
C PRO A 218 -16.09 8.11 -0.45
N PHE A 219 -15.95 8.01 0.87
CA PHE A 219 -16.36 6.83 1.64
C PHE A 219 -17.78 6.98 2.15
N THR A 220 -18.59 5.93 1.99
CA THR A 220 -19.94 5.86 2.56
C THR A 220 -19.89 5.66 4.08
N TYR A 221 -18.90 4.93 4.58
CA TYR A 221 -18.76 4.57 5.99
C TYR A 221 -17.41 4.98 6.55
N GLN A 222 -17.43 5.42 7.81
CA GLN A 222 -16.24 5.72 8.60
C GLN A 222 -16.47 5.27 10.04
N VAL A 223 -15.61 4.40 10.54
CA VAL A 223 -15.69 3.79 11.87
C VAL A 223 -14.47 4.19 12.68
N LEU A 224 -14.68 4.91 13.79
CA LEU A 224 -13.61 5.26 14.72
C LEU A 224 -13.05 3.99 15.36
N ILE A 225 -11.74 3.81 15.30
CA ILE A 225 -11.06 2.75 16.01
C ILE A 225 -11.08 3.08 17.51
N PRO A 226 -11.81 2.32 18.35
CA PRO A 226 -12.15 2.77 19.71
C PRO A 226 -10.95 3.00 20.63
N SER A 227 -9.81 2.35 20.38
CA SER A 227 -8.58 2.55 21.14
C SER A 227 -7.96 3.94 20.93
N THR A 228 -8.40 4.69 19.91
CA THR A 228 -7.87 6.02 19.55
C THR A 228 -8.83 7.17 19.87
N ALA A 229 -10.01 6.87 20.41
CA ALA A 229 -11.05 7.86 20.65
C ALA A 229 -10.65 8.91 21.70
N GLY A 230 -10.81 10.20 21.38
CA GLY A 230 -10.60 11.32 22.31
C GLY A 230 -9.13 11.55 22.67
N THR A 231 -8.23 11.13 21.78
CA THR A 231 -6.78 11.21 22.00
C THR A 231 -6.11 12.35 21.22
N GLY A 232 -6.84 12.99 20.30
CA GLY A 232 -6.24 13.92 19.34
C GLY A 232 -5.37 13.23 18.27
N GLY A 233 -5.38 11.89 18.23
CA GLY A 233 -4.78 11.06 17.19
C GLY A 233 -5.76 9.99 16.72
N GLU A 234 -7.04 10.36 16.59
CA GLU A 234 -8.12 9.45 16.19
C GLU A 234 -7.80 8.81 14.84
N VAL A 235 -7.97 7.49 14.78
CA VAL A 235 -7.85 6.71 13.56
C VAL A 235 -9.20 6.13 13.19
N TYR A 236 -9.55 6.22 11.92
CA TYR A 236 -10.82 5.72 11.41
C TYR A 236 -10.60 4.69 10.29
N LEU A 237 -11.36 3.62 10.33
CA LEU A 237 -11.51 2.71 9.19
C LEU A 237 -12.56 3.29 8.24
N GLN A 238 -12.21 3.46 6.97
CA GLN A 238 -13.04 4.06 5.94
C GLN A 238 -13.27 3.08 4.80
N PHE A 239 -14.54 2.90 4.42
CA PHE A 239 -14.92 1.93 3.40
C PHE A 239 -16.23 2.28 2.72
N ASN A 240 -16.46 1.65 1.57
CA ASN A 240 -17.73 1.62 0.89
C ASN A 240 -18.43 0.28 1.14
N GLY A 241 -19.71 0.20 0.83
CA GLY A 241 -20.45 -1.06 0.96
C GLY A 241 -21.95 -0.85 0.94
N VAL A 242 -22.67 -1.95 1.06
CA VAL A 242 -24.14 -1.98 1.02
C VAL A 242 -24.64 -2.85 2.16
N ARG A 243 -25.63 -2.33 2.91
CA ARG A 243 -26.41 -3.11 3.87
C ARG A 243 -27.37 -4.03 3.13
N TYR A 244 -27.41 -5.28 3.54
CA TYR A 244 -28.33 -6.30 3.04
C TYR A 244 -29.23 -6.82 4.18
N ASP A 245 -30.37 -7.36 3.79
CA ASP A 245 -31.05 -8.42 4.54
C ASP A 245 -31.41 -9.53 3.55
N LEU A 246 -30.36 -10.04 2.90
CA LEU A 246 -30.50 -10.93 1.76
C LEU A 246 -30.41 -12.38 2.23
N GLY A 247 -31.44 -13.17 1.93
CA GLY A 247 -31.32 -14.61 2.01
C GLY A 247 -30.40 -15.15 0.94
N ILE A 248 -29.35 -15.88 1.34
CA ILE A 248 -28.38 -16.40 0.36
C ILE A 248 -29.08 -17.40 -0.59
N VAL A 249 -29.94 -18.26 -0.05
CA VAL A 249 -30.65 -19.29 -0.83
C VAL A 249 -31.83 -18.73 -1.62
N SER A 250 -32.59 -17.79 -1.04
CA SER A 250 -33.93 -17.40 -1.54
C SER A 250 -34.06 -15.92 -1.90
N GLY A 251 -33.05 -15.11 -1.62
CA GLY A 251 -33.06 -13.68 -1.85
C GLY A 251 -32.88 -13.33 -3.32
N THR A 252 -33.50 -12.22 -3.74
CA THR A 252 -33.36 -11.65 -5.07
C THR A 252 -32.49 -10.39 -5.01
N LEU A 253 -31.64 -10.21 -6.01
CA LEU A 253 -30.73 -9.08 -6.14
C LEU A 253 -31.18 -8.19 -7.31
N ASP A 254 -31.05 -6.87 -7.15
CA ASP A 254 -31.34 -5.92 -8.24
C ASP A 254 -30.26 -5.97 -9.34
N GLY A 255 -29.04 -6.37 -8.97
CA GLY A 255 -27.93 -6.70 -9.85
C GLY A 255 -27.20 -5.51 -10.44
N THR A 256 -27.45 -4.30 -9.93
CA THR A 256 -26.90 -3.05 -10.47
C THR A 256 -25.57 -2.63 -9.84
N ARG A 257 -25.12 -3.29 -8.76
CA ARG A 257 -23.95 -2.87 -7.98
C ARG A 257 -22.84 -3.93 -7.93
N PRO A 258 -21.57 -3.55 -7.77
CA PRO A 258 -20.47 -4.50 -7.54
C PRO A 258 -20.67 -5.39 -6.31
N GLU A 259 -21.31 -4.87 -5.26
CA GLU A 259 -21.64 -5.62 -4.05
C GLU A 259 -22.64 -6.77 -4.33
N ASP A 260 -23.50 -6.61 -5.33
CA ASP A 260 -24.42 -7.67 -5.76
C ASP A 260 -23.69 -8.83 -6.43
N GLU A 261 -22.52 -8.59 -7.01
CA GLU A 261 -21.67 -9.65 -7.55
C GLU A 261 -21.10 -10.52 -6.42
N ALA A 262 -20.59 -9.90 -5.36
CA ALA A 262 -20.16 -10.62 -4.16
C ALA A 262 -21.33 -11.38 -3.53
N ALA A 263 -22.52 -10.78 -3.47
CA ALA A 263 -23.71 -11.47 -2.98
C ALA A 263 -24.12 -12.66 -3.86
N ARG A 264 -24.10 -12.52 -5.20
CA ARG A 264 -24.36 -13.63 -6.15
C ARG A 264 -23.36 -14.77 -6.00
N PHE A 265 -22.10 -14.45 -5.77
CA PHE A 265 -21.04 -15.44 -5.55
C PHE A 265 -21.34 -16.35 -4.35
N TYR A 266 -21.95 -15.81 -3.29
CA TYR A 266 -22.47 -16.62 -2.18
C TYR A 266 -23.68 -17.48 -2.55
N GLN A 267 -24.56 -16.99 -3.43
CA GLN A 267 -25.68 -17.79 -3.92
C GLN A 267 -25.17 -18.98 -4.75
N GLU A 268 -24.15 -18.77 -5.58
CA GLU A 268 -23.47 -19.84 -6.34
C GLU A 268 -22.90 -20.92 -5.41
N MET A 269 -22.15 -20.51 -4.38
CA MET A 269 -21.64 -21.45 -3.36
C MET A 269 -22.78 -22.25 -2.72
N SER A 270 -23.87 -21.58 -2.33
CA SER A 270 -25.02 -22.23 -1.73
C SER A 270 -25.73 -23.21 -2.67
N LEU A 271 -25.79 -22.91 -3.97
CA LEU A 271 -26.38 -23.79 -4.99
C LEU A 271 -25.51 -25.02 -5.21
N LEU A 272 -24.19 -24.86 -5.31
CA LEU A 272 -23.24 -25.98 -5.43
C LEU A 272 -23.31 -26.89 -4.20
N ALA A 273 -23.36 -26.31 -3.00
CA ALA A 273 -23.52 -27.07 -1.75
C ALA A 273 -24.86 -27.82 -1.70
N ALA A 274 -25.96 -27.17 -2.11
CA ALA A 274 -27.29 -27.82 -2.15
C ALA A 274 -27.38 -28.94 -3.19
N ALA A 275 -26.57 -28.89 -4.24
CA ALA A 275 -26.43 -29.94 -5.26
C ALA A 275 -25.44 -31.06 -4.86
N ASP A 276 -24.99 -31.08 -3.60
CA ASP A 276 -23.99 -32.02 -3.07
C ASP A 276 -22.68 -32.04 -3.89
N SER A 277 -22.34 -30.92 -4.52
CA SER A 277 -21.18 -30.77 -5.38
C SER A 277 -20.02 -30.09 -4.63
N LEU A 278 -19.58 -30.72 -3.53
CA LEU A 278 -18.60 -30.13 -2.60
C LEU A 278 -17.22 -29.91 -3.24
N GLU A 279 -16.80 -30.78 -4.16
CA GLU A 279 -15.57 -30.57 -4.92
C GLU A 279 -15.66 -29.33 -5.83
N ALA A 280 -16.84 -29.04 -6.38
CA ALA A 280 -17.06 -27.83 -7.18
C ALA A 280 -17.04 -26.56 -6.32
N VAL A 281 -17.44 -26.64 -5.04
CA VAL A 281 -17.27 -25.53 -4.08
C VAL A 281 -15.79 -25.19 -3.90
N ALA A 282 -14.89 -26.17 -4.00
CA ALA A 282 -13.45 -25.93 -3.90
C ALA A 282 -12.93 -25.01 -5.02
N ASP A 283 -13.55 -25.03 -6.21
CA ASP A 283 -13.16 -24.19 -7.35
C ASP A 283 -13.55 -22.71 -7.16
N LEU A 284 -14.34 -22.39 -6.13
CA LEU A 284 -14.64 -21.02 -5.71
C LEU A 284 -13.54 -20.42 -4.82
N TYR A 285 -12.53 -21.18 -4.42
CA TYR A 285 -11.43 -20.67 -3.58
C TYR A 285 -10.22 -20.29 -4.42
N THR A 286 -9.39 -19.38 -3.89
CA THR A 286 -8.03 -19.17 -4.40
C THR A 286 -7.26 -20.48 -4.39
N PRO A 287 -6.24 -20.68 -5.26
CA PRO A 287 -5.58 -21.97 -5.41
C PRO A 287 -5.12 -22.62 -4.09
N ARG A 288 -4.63 -21.81 -3.14
CA ARG A 288 -4.18 -22.31 -1.84
C ARG A 288 -5.33 -22.59 -0.88
N SER A 289 -6.32 -21.69 -0.81
CA SER A 289 -7.50 -21.92 0.01
C SER A 289 -8.32 -23.13 -0.50
N ARG A 290 -8.32 -23.38 -1.81
CA ARG A 290 -8.87 -24.59 -2.44
C ARG A 290 -8.22 -25.86 -1.92
N GLN A 291 -6.90 -25.88 -1.83
CA GLN A 291 -6.17 -27.04 -1.30
C GLN A 291 -6.46 -27.26 0.18
N THR A 292 -6.54 -26.17 0.96
CA THR A 292 -6.95 -26.25 2.38
C THR A 292 -8.36 -26.82 2.50
N TYR A 293 -9.31 -26.33 1.70
CA TYR A 293 -10.68 -26.84 1.68
C TYR A 293 -10.75 -28.33 1.31
N LEU A 294 -10.08 -28.76 0.23
CA LEU A 294 -10.08 -30.16 -0.19
C LEU A 294 -9.41 -31.08 0.83
N ARG A 295 -8.37 -30.60 1.52
CA ARG A 295 -7.72 -31.33 2.60
C ARG A 295 -8.68 -31.54 3.76
N GLU A 296 -9.38 -30.49 4.19
CA GLU A 296 -10.37 -30.57 5.25
C GLU A 296 -11.51 -31.50 4.84
N LEU A 297 -12.05 -31.37 3.63
CA LEU A 297 -13.06 -32.28 3.09
C LEU A 297 -12.61 -33.75 3.16
N ALA A 298 -11.35 -34.04 2.80
CA ALA A 298 -10.79 -35.39 2.85
C ALA A 298 -10.50 -35.90 4.28
N GLU A 299 -10.10 -35.02 5.20
CA GLU A 299 -9.81 -35.36 6.60
C GLU A 299 -11.08 -35.67 7.40
N HIS A 300 -12.15 -34.89 7.18
CA HIS A 300 -13.41 -35.07 7.91
C HIS A 300 -14.15 -36.35 7.54
N ASN A 301 -13.86 -36.94 6.38
CA ASN A 301 -14.38 -38.25 5.95
C ASN A 301 -13.71 -39.45 6.66
N ARG A 302 -12.74 -39.24 7.58
CA ARG A 302 -11.99 -40.32 8.26
C ARG A 302 -12.54 -40.73 9.62
N SER A 303 -13.41 -39.93 10.24
CA SER A 303 -14.00 -40.22 11.56
C SER A 303 -15.49 -39.90 11.57
N PRO A 304 -16.36 -40.74 12.19
CA PRO A 304 -17.80 -40.48 12.27
C PRO A 304 -18.16 -39.12 12.90
N ASP A 305 -17.41 -38.69 13.92
CA ASP A 305 -17.65 -37.42 14.60
C ASP A 305 -17.24 -36.21 13.73
N ALA A 306 -16.14 -36.35 12.99
CA ALA A 306 -15.67 -35.32 12.06
C ALA A 306 -16.60 -35.20 10.84
N ALA A 307 -17.13 -36.33 10.35
CA ALA A 307 -18.09 -36.37 9.27
C ALA A 307 -19.42 -35.71 9.68
N ALA A 308 -19.90 -35.93 10.91
CA ALA A 308 -21.09 -35.29 11.45
C ALA A 308 -20.92 -33.76 11.61
N TRP A 309 -19.75 -33.33 12.10
CA TRP A 309 -19.43 -31.90 12.20
C TRP A 309 -19.37 -31.24 10.82
N TRP A 310 -18.70 -31.88 9.85
CA TRP A 310 -18.58 -31.38 8.48
C TRP A 310 -19.93 -31.36 7.74
N ALA A 311 -20.78 -32.36 7.94
CA ALA A 311 -22.16 -32.33 7.46
C ALA A 311 -22.94 -31.14 8.05
N GLY A 312 -22.66 -30.77 9.29
CA GLY A 312 -23.16 -29.54 9.91
C GLY A 312 -22.67 -28.27 9.20
N VAL A 313 -21.38 -28.19 8.87
CA VAL A 313 -20.79 -27.06 8.12
C VAL A 313 -21.41 -26.94 6.72
N VAL A 314 -21.50 -28.05 5.99
CA VAL A 314 -22.08 -28.13 4.64
C VAL A 314 -23.56 -27.74 4.65
N SER A 315 -24.35 -28.31 5.57
CA SER A 315 -25.76 -27.93 5.70
C SER A 315 -25.93 -26.45 6.05
N GLY A 316 -24.97 -25.87 6.78
CA GLY A 316 -24.86 -24.44 7.03
C GLY A 316 -24.67 -23.57 5.79
N PHE A 317 -24.07 -24.09 4.71
CA PHE A 317 -23.89 -23.30 3.47
C PHE A 317 -25.21 -23.05 2.74
N SER A 318 -26.10 -24.03 2.77
CA SER A 318 -27.42 -24.03 2.13
C SER A 318 -28.57 -23.72 3.10
N ASP A 319 -28.27 -23.26 4.32
CA ASP A 319 -29.30 -22.99 5.32
C ASP A 319 -30.20 -21.81 4.87
N PRO A 320 -31.55 -21.99 4.83
CA PRO A 320 -32.47 -20.96 4.37
C PRO A 320 -32.52 -19.71 5.27
N GLU A 321 -32.01 -19.78 6.50
CA GLU A 321 -31.86 -18.65 7.44
C GLU A 321 -30.47 -18.00 7.37
N ARG A 322 -29.55 -18.50 6.54
CA ARG A 322 -28.27 -17.82 6.28
C ARG A 322 -28.53 -16.52 5.51
N ARG A 323 -28.09 -15.40 6.08
CA ARG A 323 -28.37 -14.05 5.57
C ARG A 323 -27.09 -13.23 5.43
N ILE A 324 -26.88 -12.61 4.27
CA ILE A 324 -25.89 -11.55 4.12
C ILE A 324 -26.48 -10.28 4.72
N ARG A 325 -25.74 -9.65 5.64
CA ARG A 325 -26.15 -8.43 6.34
C ARG A 325 -25.44 -7.19 5.83
N PHE A 326 -24.24 -7.36 5.31
CA PHE A 326 -23.47 -6.27 4.72
C PHE A 326 -22.40 -6.83 3.80
N VAL A 327 -22.16 -6.13 2.69
CA VAL A 327 -20.98 -6.35 1.86
C VAL A 327 -20.16 -5.07 1.91
N MET A 328 -18.97 -5.16 2.52
CA MET A 328 -17.98 -4.10 2.47
C MET A 328 -17.21 -4.21 1.16
N ASN A 329 -17.19 -3.11 0.39
CA ASN A 329 -16.47 -3.00 -0.85
C ASN A 329 -15.11 -2.35 -0.60
N ALA A 330 -14.08 -3.20 -0.69
CA ALA A 330 -12.67 -2.89 -0.49
C ALA A 330 -11.87 -3.30 -1.75
N ASP A 331 -12.42 -3.08 -2.96
CA ASP A 331 -11.87 -3.56 -4.24
C ASP A 331 -10.32 -3.56 -4.30
N PRO A 332 -9.67 -4.70 -4.59
CA PRO A 332 -10.25 -5.95 -5.11
C PRO A 332 -10.84 -6.87 -4.03
N LEU A 333 -10.81 -6.47 -2.76
CA LEU A 333 -11.33 -7.24 -1.64
C LEU A 333 -12.82 -6.93 -1.39
N TYR A 334 -13.56 -7.93 -0.95
CA TYR A 334 -14.87 -7.79 -0.33
C TYR A 334 -14.85 -8.45 1.03
N VAL A 335 -15.29 -7.72 2.06
CA VAL A 335 -15.53 -8.29 3.40
C VAL A 335 -17.02 -8.47 3.56
N VAL A 336 -17.47 -9.72 3.60
CA VAL A 336 -18.89 -10.06 3.62
C VAL A 336 -19.30 -10.47 5.02
N PHE A 337 -20.29 -9.76 5.55
CA PHE A 337 -20.80 -9.99 6.90
C PHE A 337 -22.07 -10.84 6.84
N ILE A 338 -21.98 -12.02 7.45
CA ILE A 338 -23.00 -13.07 7.34
C ILE A 338 -23.54 -13.40 8.72
N LYS A 339 -24.85 -13.50 8.82
CA LYS A 339 -25.53 -14.11 9.96
C LYS A 339 -25.85 -15.55 9.59
N ASN A 340 -25.32 -16.49 10.37
CA ASN A 340 -25.59 -17.92 10.24
C ASN A 340 -26.37 -18.40 11.47
N PRO A 341 -27.40 -19.26 11.33
CA PRO A 341 -28.10 -19.84 12.47
C PRO A 341 -27.25 -20.79 13.32
N LEU A 342 -26.24 -21.45 12.73
CA LEU A 342 -25.36 -22.41 13.41
C LEU A 342 -24.28 -21.73 14.26
N TRP A 343 -23.87 -20.51 13.91
CA TRP A 343 -22.78 -19.80 14.57
C TRP A 343 -23.27 -18.52 15.23
N ALA A 344 -22.89 -18.31 16.49
CA ALA A 344 -23.29 -17.13 17.22
C ALA A 344 -22.64 -15.86 16.65
N GLY A 345 -23.46 -14.81 16.48
CA GLY A 345 -23.00 -13.48 16.08
C GLY A 345 -22.84 -13.30 14.57
N LEU A 346 -22.30 -12.14 14.20
CA LEU A 346 -22.00 -11.80 12.82
C LEU A 346 -20.61 -12.35 12.46
N GLN A 347 -20.55 -13.16 11.41
CA GLN A 347 -19.32 -13.69 10.83
C GLN A 347 -18.83 -12.77 9.72
N GLN A 348 -17.52 -12.74 9.50
CA GLN A 348 -16.89 -12.02 8.40
C GLN A 348 -16.09 -13.00 7.56
N GLU A 349 -16.24 -12.91 6.26
CA GLU A 349 -15.56 -13.76 5.29
C GLU A 349 -14.97 -12.89 4.18
N TYR A 350 -13.87 -13.35 3.59
CA TYR A 350 -13.10 -12.59 2.61
C TYR A 350 -13.27 -13.20 1.22
N ILE A 351 -13.69 -12.35 0.27
CA ILE A 351 -13.67 -12.68 -1.16
C ILE A 351 -12.73 -11.70 -1.83
N ILE A 352 -11.85 -12.20 -2.69
CA ILE A 352 -10.94 -11.39 -3.49
C ILE A 352 -11.30 -11.53 -4.96
N ARG A 353 -11.24 -10.41 -5.68
CA ARG A 353 -11.25 -10.38 -7.14
C ARG A 353 -9.85 -10.59 -7.66
N ASP A 354 -9.65 -11.63 -8.45
CA ASP A 354 -8.40 -11.84 -9.17
C ASP A 354 -8.24 -10.70 -10.21
N PRO A 355 -7.15 -9.91 -10.14
CA PRO A 355 -6.95 -8.78 -11.03
C PRO A 355 -6.72 -9.19 -12.50
N ASN A 356 -6.29 -10.44 -12.75
CA ASN A 356 -6.00 -10.95 -14.09
C ASN A 356 -7.26 -11.53 -14.74
N THR A 357 -8.07 -12.26 -13.97
CA THR A 357 -9.25 -12.97 -14.50
C THR A 357 -10.56 -12.22 -14.25
N GLY A 358 -10.56 -11.25 -13.34
CA GLY A 358 -11.76 -10.54 -12.89
C GLY A 358 -12.70 -11.39 -12.03
N LYS A 359 -12.41 -12.68 -11.85
CA LYS A 359 -13.25 -13.63 -11.11
C LYS A 359 -13.10 -13.44 -9.60
N LEU A 360 -14.20 -13.65 -8.89
CA LEU A 360 -14.22 -13.69 -7.43
C LEU A 360 -13.77 -15.06 -6.93
N ALA A 361 -13.05 -15.06 -5.81
CA ALA A 361 -12.63 -16.26 -5.11
C ALA A 361 -12.62 -16.05 -3.59
N PHE A 362 -13.02 -17.05 -2.83
CA PHE A 362 -12.79 -17.11 -1.39
C PHE A 362 -11.29 -17.22 -1.09
N THR A 363 -10.79 -16.49 -0.11
CA THR A 363 -9.37 -16.45 0.24
C THR A 363 -9.15 -16.54 1.74
N ASN A 364 -7.92 -16.84 2.15
CA ASN A 364 -7.48 -16.87 3.56
C ASN A 364 -8.26 -17.89 4.41
N LEU A 365 -8.71 -19.00 3.81
CA LEU A 365 -9.41 -20.06 4.55
C LEU A 365 -8.55 -20.56 5.72
N ASN A 366 -9.10 -20.49 6.93
CA ASN A 366 -8.44 -20.84 8.20
C ASN A 366 -7.11 -20.12 8.47
N ARG A 367 -6.99 -18.88 7.98
CA ARG A 367 -5.82 -18.02 8.18
C ARG A 367 -6.24 -16.69 8.76
N GLN A 368 -5.50 -16.22 9.75
CA GLN A 368 -5.68 -14.89 10.34
C GLN A 368 -4.55 -13.99 9.87
N ASP A 369 -4.89 -12.86 9.27
CA ASP A 369 -3.97 -11.78 8.99
C ASP A 369 -4.16 -10.63 9.98
N ILE A 370 -3.40 -9.55 9.79
CA ILE A 370 -3.43 -8.42 10.70
C ILE A 370 -4.72 -7.59 10.57
N LEU A 371 -5.32 -7.55 9.38
CA LEU A 371 -6.62 -6.93 9.16
C LEU A 371 -7.70 -7.70 9.91
N ASP A 372 -7.72 -9.02 9.77
CA ASP A 372 -8.61 -9.91 10.50
C ASP A 372 -8.47 -9.76 12.01
N SER A 373 -7.22 -9.64 12.49
CA SER A 373 -6.93 -9.38 13.90
C SER A 373 -7.53 -8.06 14.37
N LEU A 374 -7.45 -6.98 13.59
CA LEU A 374 -8.06 -5.69 13.92
C LEU A 374 -9.59 -5.80 13.95
N LEU A 375 -10.18 -6.40 12.92
CA LEU A 375 -11.64 -6.50 12.79
C LEU A 375 -12.25 -7.40 13.89
N HIS A 376 -11.50 -8.38 14.38
CA HIS A 376 -11.89 -9.25 15.50
C HIS A 376 -11.69 -8.63 16.89
N GLU A 377 -11.00 -7.50 17.01
CA GLU A 377 -10.89 -6.83 18.30
C GLU A 377 -12.28 -6.50 18.85
N LYS A 378 -12.58 -6.95 20.07
CA LYS A 378 -13.93 -6.88 20.67
C LYS A 378 -14.61 -5.51 20.51
N LYS A 379 -13.87 -4.42 20.70
CA LYS A 379 -14.41 -3.05 20.58
C LYS A 379 -14.59 -2.62 19.12
N VAL A 380 -13.66 -2.98 18.23
CA VAL A 380 -13.75 -2.69 16.80
C VAL A 380 -14.90 -3.48 16.18
N LYS A 381 -15.00 -4.78 16.48
CA LYS A 381 -16.11 -5.64 16.07
C LYS A 381 -17.46 -5.06 16.50
N ALA A 382 -17.60 -4.64 17.76
CA ALA A 382 -18.83 -4.04 18.24
C ALA A 382 -19.19 -2.73 17.50
N ALA A 383 -18.18 -1.89 17.20
CA ALA A 383 -18.38 -0.67 16.43
C ALA A 383 -18.82 -0.97 14.99
N LEU A 384 -18.17 -1.94 14.32
CA LEU A 384 -18.54 -2.39 12.98
C LEU A 384 -19.93 -3.03 12.94
N GLU A 385 -20.27 -3.90 13.89
CA GLU A 385 -21.59 -4.52 13.99
C GLU A 385 -22.69 -3.47 14.16
N ALA A 386 -22.45 -2.39 14.92
CA ALA A 386 -23.41 -1.30 15.05
C ALA A 386 -23.68 -0.62 13.70
N VAL A 387 -22.64 -0.43 12.87
CA VAL A 387 -22.75 0.15 11.53
C VAL A 387 -23.40 -0.81 10.54
N VAL A 388 -23.01 -2.08 10.55
CA VAL A 388 -23.55 -3.14 9.68
C VAL A 388 -25.04 -3.35 9.95
N LEU A 389 -25.44 -3.42 11.22
CA LEU A 389 -26.82 -3.68 11.62
C LEU A 389 -27.71 -2.43 11.63
N GLY A 390 -27.18 -1.27 11.22
CA GLY A 390 -27.94 -0.01 11.22
C GLY A 390 -28.35 0.51 12.59
N ARG A 391 -27.61 0.11 13.63
CA ARG A 391 -27.80 0.59 15.02
C ARG A 391 -27.01 1.87 15.31
N ALA A 392 -26.14 2.26 14.38
CA ALA A 392 -25.44 3.53 14.36
C ALA A 392 -25.48 4.12 12.94
N ASP A 393 -25.80 5.40 12.84
CA ASP A 393 -25.59 6.18 11.63
C ASP A 393 -24.14 6.69 11.64
N THR A 394 -23.34 6.30 10.66
CA THR A 394 -22.01 6.90 10.49
C THR A 394 -22.13 8.24 9.79
N ILE A 395 -21.76 9.32 10.47
CA ILE A 395 -20.87 10.43 10.06
C ILE A 395 -20.80 11.40 11.27
N SER A 396 -19.60 11.77 11.73
CA SER A 396 -19.41 12.98 12.52
C SER A 396 -18.72 14.04 11.65
N THR A 397 -19.54 14.96 11.13
CA THR A 397 -19.27 16.24 10.44
C THR A 397 -18.41 16.27 9.17
N PRO A 398 -18.88 16.97 8.10
CA PRO A 398 -18.04 17.41 7.00
C PRO A 398 -17.25 18.66 7.40
N VAL A 399 -15.94 18.66 7.14
CA VAL A 399 -15.21 19.92 6.96
C VAL A 399 -15.49 20.40 5.54
N GLY A 400 -16.37 21.40 5.41
CA GLY A 400 -16.40 22.35 4.30
C GLY A 400 -16.91 21.89 2.92
N ARG A 401 -18.22 21.71 2.76
CA ARG A 401 -18.91 22.07 1.50
C ARG A 401 -20.16 22.88 1.85
N SER A 402 -20.13 24.18 1.59
CA SER A 402 -21.33 25.01 1.58
C SER A 402 -22.11 24.72 0.29
N ALA A 403 -23.22 24.00 0.40
CA ALA A 403 -24.24 23.96 -0.64
C ALA A 403 -25.22 25.11 -0.41
N GLY A 404 -25.40 25.96 -1.43
CA GLY A 404 -26.39 27.02 -1.48
C GLY A 404 -26.92 27.18 -2.89
N SER A 405 -27.97 26.42 -3.19
CA SER A 405 -29.05 26.65 -4.18
C SER A 405 -28.70 27.04 -5.62
N GLU A 406 -29.12 26.18 -6.55
CA GLU A 406 -29.45 26.56 -7.94
C GLU A 406 -30.43 27.76 -7.97
N PRO A 407 -30.31 28.61 -9.00
CA PRO A 407 -31.48 28.79 -9.84
C PRO A 407 -31.16 28.75 -11.34
N ASN A 408 -31.98 27.96 -12.04
CA ASN A 408 -32.66 28.26 -13.29
C ASN A 408 -32.12 29.41 -14.18
N VAL A 409 -31.78 29.05 -15.41
CA VAL A 409 -31.43 29.93 -16.53
C VAL A 409 -32.61 30.85 -16.90
N PRO A 410 -32.36 32.17 -17.05
CA PRO A 410 -32.75 32.80 -18.31
C PRO A 410 -31.64 33.67 -18.92
N GLN A 411 -31.42 33.39 -20.21
CA GLN A 411 -30.96 34.24 -21.32
C GLN A 411 -30.12 35.50 -21.04
N LEU A 412 -28.94 35.50 -21.69
CA LEU A 412 -28.18 36.69 -22.05
C LEU A 412 -29.09 37.78 -22.65
N ALA A 413 -29.03 38.97 -22.06
CA ALA A 413 -29.23 40.22 -22.77
C ALA A 413 -28.06 41.15 -22.44
N VAL A 414 -27.30 41.46 -23.48
CA VAL A 414 -26.25 42.48 -23.53
C VAL A 414 -26.83 43.84 -23.11
N ARG A 415 -26.20 44.52 -22.15
CA ARG A 415 -26.05 45.99 -22.22
C ARG A 415 -24.92 46.50 -21.32
N THR A 416 -24.06 47.25 -21.98
CA THR A 416 -23.17 48.27 -21.47
C THR A 416 -23.84 49.11 -20.38
N ASP A 417 -23.12 49.39 -19.29
CA ASP A 417 -22.79 50.77 -18.95
C ASP A 417 -21.74 50.85 -17.84
N ARG A 418 -20.79 51.77 -18.08
CA ARG A 418 -19.85 52.29 -17.08
C ARG A 418 -20.67 52.95 -15.98
N HIS A 419 -20.42 52.57 -14.73
CA HIS A 419 -20.55 53.51 -13.62
C HIS A 419 -19.49 53.24 -12.56
N GLU A 420 -18.67 54.26 -12.35
CA GLU A 420 -17.84 54.43 -11.16
C GLU A 420 -18.70 54.29 -9.90
N GLN A 421 -18.27 53.42 -9.00
CA GLN A 421 -18.49 53.62 -7.57
C GLN A 421 -17.16 53.46 -6.84
N THR A 422 -16.65 54.62 -6.43
CA THR A 422 -15.59 54.81 -5.45
C THR A 422 -16.03 54.28 -4.09
N GLY A 423 -15.50 53.13 -3.71
CA GLY A 423 -15.49 52.63 -2.33
C GLY A 423 -14.04 52.46 -1.88
N SER A 424 -13.57 53.38 -1.03
CA SER A 424 -12.23 53.42 -0.45
C SER A 424 -11.91 52.14 0.32
N PHE A 425 -11.03 51.29 -0.24
CA PHE A 425 -10.25 50.31 0.52
C PHE A 425 -8.81 50.80 0.58
N THR A 426 -8.42 51.32 1.74
CA THR A 426 -7.02 51.63 2.07
C THR A 426 -6.28 50.33 2.37
N GLY A 427 -5.74 49.70 1.34
CA GLY A 427 -4.55 48.85 1.39
C GLY A 427 -3.37 49.60 0.75
N PRO A 428 -2.10 49.28 1.06
CA PRO A 428 -0.95 50.09 0.62
C PRO A 428 -0.89 50.16 -0.91
N ALA A 429 -0.79 51.38 -1.43
CA ALA A 429 -1.05 51.77 -2.82
C ALA A 429 -0.06 51.24 -3.88
N GLU A 430 0.81 50.30 -3.52
CA GLU A 430 1.89 49.76 -4.38
C GLU A 430 2.00 48.23 -4.34
N ALA A 431 0.96 47.50 -3.97
CA ALA A 431 0.98 46.04 -4.00
C ALA A 431 0.60 45.47 -5.39
N GLY A 432 1.14 44.30 -5.74
CA GLY A 432 0.68 43.52 -6.90
C GLY A 432 -0.73 42.97 -6.67
N ARG A 433 -1.46 42.67 -7.75
CA ARG A 433 -2.79 42.03 -7.68
C ARG A 433 -2.94 40.98 -8.76
N LEU A 434 -3.04 39.72 -8.38
CA LEU A 434 -3.07 38.58 -9.31
C LEU A 434 -4.49 38.23 -9.71
N ILE A 435 -4.75 38.14 -11.01
CA ILE A 435 -6.03 37.67 -11.54
C ILE A 435 -5.77 36.64 -12.64
N PHE A 436 -6.22 35.40 -12.43
CA PHE A 436 -6.19 34.36 -13.46
C PHE A 436 -7.40 34.48 -14.40
N GLU A 437 -7.20 34.19 -15.68
CA GLU A 437 -8.30 34.07 -16.66
C GLU A 437 -9.22 32.87 -16.30
N LYS A 438 -8.60 31.77 -15.89
CA LYS A 438 -9.27 30.55 -15.44
C LYS A 438 -8.49 29.95 -14.28
N THR A 439 -9.21 29.44 -13.30
CA THR A 439 -8.64 28.68 -12.17
C THR A 439 -8.84 27.18 -12.32
N GLN A 440 -9.64 26.74 -13.30
CA GLN A 440 -9.82 25.34 -13.64
C GLN A 440 -9.61 25.11 -15.14
N LEU A 441 -8.87 24.07 -15.47
CA LEU A 441 -8.65 23.61 -16.84
C LEU A 441 -9.04 22.14 -16.98
N ASP A 442 -9.99 21.85 -17.87
CA ASP A 442 -10.31 20.49 -18.28
C ASP A 442 -9.47 20.13 -19.52
N ILE A 443 -8.64 19.10 -19.39
CA ILE A 443 -7.77 18.61 -20.46
C ILE A 443 -8.37 17.42 -21.22
N GLY A 444 -9.61 17.04 -20.88
CA GLY A 444 -10.36 15.98 -21.53
C GLY A 444 -9.78 14.59 -21.28
N MET A 445 -9.96 13.71 -22.27
CA MET A 445 -9.41 12.36 -22.24
C MET A 445 -7.95 12.39 -22.68
N VAL A 446 -7.08 11.83 -21.85
CA VAL A 446 -5.63 11.76 -22.09
C VAL A 446 -5.14 10.34 -21.82
N PRO A 447 -4.06 9.88 -22.46
CA PRO A 447 -3.51 8.56 -22.20
C PRO A 447 -2.90 8.46 -20.79
N VAL A 448 -2.91 7.26 -20.19
CA VAL A 448 -2.21 7.01 -18.92
C VAL A 448 -0.69 7.12 -19.10
N ASP A 449 0.02 7.52 -18.04
CA ASP A 449 1.49 7.66 -17.96
C ASP A 449 2.16 8.51 -19.07
N THR A 450 1.48 9.57 -19.53
CA THR A 450 2.01 10.53 -20.53
C THR A 450 2.29 11.90 -19.92
N VAL A 451 3.24 12.64 -20.53
CA VAL A 451 3.53 14.03 -20.15
C VAL A 451 2.73 14.98 -21.04
N ARG A 452 2.07 15.97 -20.44
CA ARG A 452 1.26 17.01 -21.10
C ARG A 452 1.67 18.39 -20.62
N HIS A 453 1.73 19.34 -21.54
CA HIS A 453 1.97 20.74 -21.23
C HIS A 453 0.66 21.52 -21.30
N VAL A 454 0.35 22.27 -20.24
CA VAL A 454 -0.84 23.13 -20.14
C VAL A 454 -0.47 24.50 -19.56
N GLU A 455 -1.30 25.50 -19.81
CA GLU A 455 -1.01 26.88 -19.45
C GLU A 455 -2.18 27.53 -18.70
N PHE A 456 -1.85 28.26 -17.63
CA PHE A 456 -2.77 29.18 -16.97
C PHE A 456 -2.33 30.63 -17.23
N ARG A 457 -3.21 31.41 -17.85
CA ARG A 457 -2.97 32.84 -18.09
C ARG A 457 -3.46 33.68 -16.91
N PHE A 458 -2.70 34.70 -16.57
CA PHE A 458 -3.03 35.65 -15.53
C PHE A 458 -2.54 37.06 -15.89
N PHE A 459 -3.01 38.06 -15.16
CA PHE A 459 -2.54 39.43 -15.29
C PHE A 459 -2.39 40.11 -13.94
N ASN A 460 -1.46 41.07 -13.86
CA ASN A 460 -1.26 41.91 -12.67
C ASN A 460 -2.19 43.14 -12.72
N ALA A 461 -3.34 43.07 -12.05
CA ALA A 461 -4.29 44.19 -11.91
C ALA A 461 -3.84 45.26 -10.89
N GLY A 462 -2.67 45.09 -10.29
CA GLY A 462 -2.14 45.93 -9.23
C GLY A 462 -1.35 47.11 -9.79
N LYS A 463 -1.02 48.06 -8.90
CA LYS A 463 -0.17 49.21 -9.24
C LYS A 463 1.32 48.95 -8.98
N GLY A 464 1.66 47.88 -8.27
CA GLY A 464 3.04 47.47 -7.98
C GLY A 464 3.46 46.17 -8.65
N ILE A 465 4.71 45.76 -8.41
CA ILE A 465 5.29 44.53 -8.97
C ILE A 465 4.63 43.30 -8.33
N LEU A 466 4.16 42.38 -9.16
CA LEU A 466 3.65 41.08 -8.76
C LEU A 466 4.76 40.02 -8.83
N ARG A 467 4.91 39.24 -7.75
CA ARG A 467 5.84 38.12 -7.61
C ARG A 467 5.07 36.86 -7.26
N LEU A 468 5.45 35.75 -7.87
CA LEU A 468 4.77 34.47 -7.71
C LEU A 468 5.71 33.40 -7.14
N GLY A 469 5.24 32.66 -6.15
CA GLY A 469 5.76 31.35 -5.77
C GLY A 469 4.81 30.28 -6.28
N VAL A 470 5.35 29.14 -6.74
CA VAL A 470 4.53 28.05 -7.27
C VAL A 470 4.93 26.75 -6.60
N PHE A 471 3.92 26.01 -6.15
CA PHE A 471 4.03 24.67 -5.59
C PHE A 471 3.02 23.76 -6.29
N ALA A 472 3.37 22.51 -6.55
CA ALA A 472 2.49 21.58 -7.26
C ALA A 472 2.55 20.19 -6.63
N CYS A 473 1.45 19.44 -6.76
CA CYS A 473 1.34 18.06 -6.28
C CYS A 473 2.22 17.07 -7.09
N CYS A 474 2.34 15.82 -6.62
CA CYS A 474 3.07 14.77 -7.31
C CYS A 474 2.66 14.62 -8.79
N GLY A 475 3.65 14.46 -9.67
CA GLY A 475 3.45 14.35 -11.12
C GLY A 475 3.17 15.67 -11.83
N VAL A 476 3.24 16.82 -11.15
CA VAL A 476 3.05 18.14 -11.76
C VAL A 476 4.26 19.02 -11.48
N SER A 477 4.76 19.72 -12.50
CA SER A 477 5.72 20.80 -12.35
C SER A 477 5.17 22.07 -12.99
N ALA A 478 5.37 23.22 -12.36
CA ALA A 478 4.80 24.47 -12.83
C ALA A 478 5.78 25.62 -12.64
N LYS A 479 5.90 26.50 -13.65
CA LYS A 479 6.80 27.66 -13.63
C LYS A 479 6.15 28.86 -14.30
N PRO A 480 6.23 30.06 -13.69
CA PRO A 480 5.75 31.27 -14.34
C PRO A 480 6.69 31.64 -15.50
N SER A 481 6.17 32.35 -16.49
CA SER A 481 6.94 32.80 -17.66
C SER A 481 8.06 33.76 -17.28
N LYS A 482 7.92 34.47 -16.15
CA LYS A 482 8.90 35.37 -15.55
C LYS A 482 8.76 35.37 -14.01
N GLN A 483 9.75 35.94 -13.33
CA GLN A 483 9.77 36.02 -11.85
C GLN A 483 9.02 37.24 -11.30
N GLU A 484 8.96 38.33 -12.07
CA GLU A 484 8.33 39.59 -11.69
C GLU A 484 7.48 40.11 -12.84
N PHE A 485 6.30 40.66 -12.51
CA PHE A 485 5.35 41.21 -13.48
C PHE A 485 5.00 42.65 -13.07
N GLY A 486 5.21 43.59 -13.98
CA GLY A 486 4.88 45.01 -13.78
C GLY A 486 3.38 45.25 -13.68
N ALA A 487 2.99 46.48 -13.33
CA ALA A 487 1.59 46.87 -13.27
C ALA A 487 0.92 46.72 -14.64
N ASN A 488 -0.23 46.03 -14.68
CA ASN A 488 -0.96 45.67 -15.90
C ASN A 488 -0.18 44.77 -16.89
N GLU A 489 0.84 44.04 -16.42
CA GLU A 489 1.53 43.05 -17.25
C GLU A 489 0.82 41.69 -17.22
N ASP A 490 0.70 41.05 -18.39
CA ASP A 490 0.22 39.69 -18.55
C ASP A 490 1.31 38.66 -18.24
N GLY A 491 0.90 37.52 -17.70
CA GLY A 491 1.78 36.40 -17.40
C GLY A 491 1.16 35.06 -17.75
N THR A 492 2.02 34.05 -17.90
CA THR A 492 1.61 32.68 -18.16
C THR A 492 2.29 31.77 -17.15
N LEU A 493 1.54 30.85 -16.57
CA LEU A 493 2.05 29.76 -15.76
C LEU A 493 2.05 28.49 -16.61
N VAL A 494 3.24 28.02 -16.99
CA VAL A 494 3.43 26.80 -17.78
C VAL A 494 3.48 25.62 -16.82
N VAL A 495 2.64 24.60 -17.07
CA VAL A 495 2.51 23.40 -16.24
C VAL A 495 2.82 22.17 -17.08
N GLU A 496 3.76 21.36 -16.62
CA GLU A 496 4.02 20.01 -17.12
C GLU A 496 3.36 19.00 -16.18
N LEU A 497 2.43 18.22 -16.72
CA LEU A 497 1.63 17.24 -16.02
C LEU A 497 1.98 15.83 -16.53
N ARG A 498 2.39 14.93 -15.64
CA ARG A 498 2.38 13.48 -15.88
C ARG A 498 1.00 12.93 -15.50
N THR A 499 0.33 12.29 -16.44
CA THR A 499 -0.99 11.69 -16.21
C THR A 499 -0.86 10.43 -15.34
N PRO A 500 -1.92 10.05 -14.59
CA PRO A 500 -1.95 8.83 -13.80
C PRO A 500 -1.57 7.60 -14.62
N SER A 501 -0.93 6.62 -13.97
CA SER A 501 -0.60 5.33 -14.61
C SER A 501 -1.81 4.41 -14.78
N ASN A 502 -2.94 4.70 -14.12
CA ASN A 502 -4.17 3.93 -14.19
C ASN A 502 -5.30 4.71 -14.89
N PRO A 503 -6.17 4.07 -15.69
CA PRO A 503 -7.32 4.73 -16.27
C PRO A 503 -8.30 5.26 -15.23
N GLY A 504 -8.89 6.43 -15.48
CA GLY A 504 -9.87 7.04 -14.59
C GLY A 504 -9.85 8.57 -14.63
N SER A 505 -10.88 9.19 -14.04
CA SER A 505 -10.88 10.63 -13.84
C SER A 505 -9.83 11.02 -12.80
N PHE A 506 -9.14 12.13 -13.03
CA PHE A 506 -8.16 12.67 -12.11
C PHE A 506 -8.30 14.18 -11.97
N GLU A 507 -7.80 14.67 -10.84
CA GLU A 507 -7.73 16.08 -10.50
C GLU A 507 -6.33 16.35 -9.92
N LYS A 508 -5.65 17.38 -10.42
CA LYS A 508 -4.33 17.80 -9.95
C LYS A 508 -4.32 19.29 -9.66
N GLY A 509 -3.87 19.65 -8.46
CA GLY A 509 -3.76 21.03 -7.98
C GLY A 509 -2.40 21.67 -8.26
N VAL A 510 -2.42 22.95 -8.62
CA VAL A 510 -1.25 23.84 -8.67
C VAL A 510 -1.51 25.01 -7.73
N PHE A 511 -0.68 25.15 -6.71
CA PHE A 511 -0.81 26.17 -5.68
C PHE A 511 0.11 27.34 -5.99
N VAL A 512 -0.47 28.53 -6.07
CA VAL A 512 0.23 29.78 -6.38
C VAL A 512 0.21 30.67 -5.15
N SER A 513 1.38 31.10 -4.67
CA SER A 513 1.52 32.15 -3.68
C SER A 513 1.92 33.46 -4.35
N ALA A 514 1.38 34.57 -3.88
CA ALA A 514 1.63 35.89 -4.46
C ALA A 514 1.79 36.95 -3.38
N ASN A 515 2.48 38.05 -3.70
CA ASN A 515 2.49 39.27 -2.88
C ASN A 515 1.22 40.13 -3.09
N ASP A 516 0.10 39.51 -3.44
CA ASP A 516 -1.23 40.11 -3.52
C ASP A 516 -1.89 40.08 -2.13
N PRO A 517 -2.16 41.23 -1.48
CA PRO A 517 -2.79 41.27 -0.16
C PRO A 517 -4.23 40.72 -0.13
N ALA A 518 -4.94 40.75 -1.27
CA ALA A 518 -6.30 40.25 -1.38
C ALA A 518 -6.32 38.74 -1.61
N ASN A 519 -5.39 38.21 -2.41
CA ASN A 519 -5.30 36.80 -2.76
C ASN A 519 -3.86 36.27 -2.62
N PRO A 520 -3.31 36.16 -1.40
CA PRO A 520 -1.91 35.77 -1.20
C PRO A 520 -1.64 34.30 -1.55
N LYS A 521 -2.70 33.47 -1.65
CA LYS A 521 -2.66 32.07 -2.07
C LYS A 521 -3.86 31.78 -2.97
N MET A 522 -3.63 31.08 -4.06
CA MET A 522 -4.64 30.62 -5.00
C MET A 522 -4.37 29.17 -5.39
N GLU A 523 -5.44 28.41 -5.63
CA GLU A 523 -5.36 27.04 -6.15
C GLU A 523 -5.89 27.03 -7.58
N LEU A 524 -5.14 26.39 -8.47
CA LEU A 524 -5.53 26.11 -9.85
C LEU A 524 -5.73 24.60 -9.99
N THR A 525 -6.78 24.20 -10.68
CA THR A 525 -7.18 22.81 -10.81
C THR A 525 -7.07 22.35 -12.25
N ILE A 526 -6.37 21.24 -12.49
CA ILE A 526 -6.39 20.53 -13.77
C ILE A 526 -7.22 19.28 -13.59
N VAL A 527 -8.29 19.13 -14.39
CA VAL A 527 -9.13 17.93 -14.41
C VAL A 527 -9.01 17.22 -15.74
N GLY A 528 -9.11 15.89 -15.73
CA GLY A 528 -9.08 15.08 -16.95
C GLY A 528 -9.50 13.64 -16.70
N LYS A 529 -9.49 12.83 -17.75
CA LYS A 529 -9.72 11.38 -17.67
C LYS A 529 -8.57 10.64 -18.35
N ALA A 530 -7.80 9.91 -17.57
CA ALA A 530 -6.78 9.02 -18.07
C ALA A 530 -7.44 7.79 -18.72
N VAL A 531 -7.02 7.41 -19.92
CA VAL A 531 -7.54 6.25 -20.67
C VAL A 531 -6.38 5.41 -21.18
N GLU A 532 -6.53 4.09 -21.18
CA GLU A 532 -5.62 3.22 -21.92
C GLU A 532 -5.95 3.32 -23.41
N THR A 533 -4.92 3.59 -24.22
CA THR A 533 -5.04 3.59 -25.69
C THR A 533 -4.43 2.34 -26.32
N ILE A 534 -3.56 1.64 -25.59
CA ILE A 534 -3.02 0.33 -25.92
C ILE A 534 -3.13 -0.57 -24.70
N ALA A 535 -3.47 -1.85 -24.93
CA ALA A 535 -3.36 -2.92 -23.95
C ALA A 535 -2.41 -4.00 -24.47
N TRP A 536 -1.73 -4.69 -23.56
CA TRP A 536 -0.95 -5.88 -23.90
C TRP A 536 -1.16 -7.01 -22.89
N SER A 537 -0.89 -8.23 -23.32
CA SER A 537 -0.91 -9.41 -22.46
C SER A 537 0.08 -10.45 -23.00
N PRO A 538 0.87 -11.12 -22.13
CA PRO A 538 0.89 -11.00 -20.67
C PRO A 538 1.69 -9.79 -20.15
N ASN A 539 1.50 -9.45 -18.88
CA ASN A 539 2.27 -8.40 -18.19
C ASN A 539 3.58 -8.90 -17.55
N LEU A 540 3.84 -10.21 -17.62
CA LEU A 540 5.06 -10.87 -17.13
C LEU A 540 5.32 -12.08 -18.03
N LEU A 541 6.55 -12.23 -18.49
CA LEU A 541 7.00 -13.43 -19.20
C LEU A 541 7.83 -14.30 -18.27
N GLU A 542 7.41 -15.55 -18.06
CA GLU A 542 8.12 -16.50 -17.22
C GLU A 542 8.70 -17.64 -18.05
N PHE A 543 10.03 -17.75 -18.06
CA PHE A 543 10.72 -18.81 -18.77
C PHE A 543 11.38 -19.76 -17.78
N ILE A 544 11.06 -21.05 -17.89
CA ILE A 544 11.79 -22.08 -17.14
C ILE A 544 13.12 -22.33 -17.85
N THR A 545 14.24 -22.27 -17.12
CA THR A 545 15.59 -22.50 -17.66
C THR A 545 15.84 -23.99 -17.86
N THR A 546 15.19 -24.56 -18.87
CA THR A 546 15.40 -25.94 -19.31
C THR A 546 16.23 -25.99 -20.58
N ASP A 547 16.90 -27.12 -20.80
CA ASP A 547 17.53 -27.52 -22.07
C ASP A 547 16.50 -27.80 -23.20
N LYS A 548 15.21 -27.89 -22.85
CA LYS A 548 14.10 -28.02 -23.79
C LYS A 548 13.50 -26.65 -24.14
N PRO A 549 12.90 -26.50 -25.32
CA PRO A 549 12.12 -25.31 -25.64
C PRO A 549 10.97 -25.16 -24.64
N SER A 550 10.88 -24.01 -24.00
CA SER A 550 9.73 -23.64 -23.16
C SER A 550 8.47 -23.47 -24.02
N ALA A 551 7.30 -23.49 -23.39
CA ALA A 551 6.04 -23.18 -24.08
C ALA A 551 6.17 -21.86 -24.86
N GLN A 552 5.61 -21.81 -26.07
CA GLN A 552 5.57 -20.58 -26.85
C GLN A 552 4.71 -19.58 -26.08
N HIS A 553 5.34 -18.50 -25.63
CA HIS A 553 4.64 -17.34 -25.12
C HIS A 553 4.19 -16.50 -26.32
N GLU A 554 2.98 -15.97 -26.24
CA GLU A 554 2.47 -15.00 -27.20
C GLU A 554 2.18 -13.71 -26.45
N ILE A 555 2.71 -12.60 -26.96
CA ILE A 555 2.40 -11.26 -26.48
C ILE A 555 1.41 -10.66 -27.48
N THR A 556 0.20 -10.38 -27.04
CA THR A 556 -0.77 -9.63 -27.84
C THR A 556 -0.69 -8.16 -27.44
N ILE A 557 -0.54 -7.27 -28.41
CA ILE A 557 -0.57 -5.81 -28.23
C ILE A 557 -1.73 -5.27 -29.06
N LYS A 558 -2.67 -4.58 -28.44
CA LYS A 558 -3.92 -4.14 -29.06
C LYS A 558 -4.18 -2.66 -28.80
N SER A 559 -4.48 -1.92 -29.87
CA SER A 559 -5.02 -0.57 -29.78
C SER A 559 -6.48 -0.63 -29.31
N LEU A 560 -6.79 0.20 -28.32
CA LEU A 560 -8.13 0.35 -27.76
C LEU A 560 -8.87 1.57 -28.34
N ASP A 561 -8.15 2.48 -28.98
CA ASP A 561 -8.68 3.69 -29.62
C ASP A 561 -8.90 3.51 -31.14
N GLY A 562 -8.53 2.35 -31.70
CA GLY A 562 -8.63 2.03 -33.12
C GLY A 562 -7.49 2.59 -33.98
N THR A 563 -6.51 3.27 -33.38
CA THR A 563 -5.34 3.80 -34.09
C THR A 563 -4.42 2.65 -34.54
N GLN A 564 -4.07 2.63 -35.83
CA GLN A 564 -3.07 1.71 -36.35
C GLN A 564 -1.66 2.15 -35.96
N PHE A 565 -0.87 1.23 -35.44
CA PHE A 565 0.54 1.42 -35.07
C PHE A 565 1.43 0.35 -35.72
N ALA A 566 2.74 0.54 -35.67
CA ALA A 566 3.75 -0.43 -36.05
C ALA A 566 4.71 -0.69 -34.89
N VAL A 567 5.23 -1.92 -34.82
CA VAL A 567 6.33 -2.28 -33.91
C VAL A 567 7.65 -1.89 -34.58
N ARG A 568 8.43 -1.03 -33.91
CA ARG A 568 9.66 -0.45 -34.47
C ARG A 568 10.94 -1.10 -33.95
N GLY A 569 10.88 -1.75 -32.81
CA GLY A 569 12.02 -2.41 -32.21
C GLY A 569 11.61 -3.34 -31.09
N ILE A 570 12.40 -4.38 -30.86
CA ILE A 570 12.25 -5.28 -29.71
C ILE A 570 13.65 -5.51 -29.14
N GLU A 571 13.82 -5.15 -27.87
CA GLU A 571 15.10 -5.24 -27.16
C GLU A 571 14.90 -5.96 -25.83
N CYS A 572 15.87 -6.74 -25.39
CA CYS A 572 15.84 -7.35 -24.07
C CYS A 572 17.20 -7.22 -23.40
N SER A 573 17.22 -6.97 -22.08
CA SER A 573 18.47 -6.95 -21.32
C SER A 573 19.28 -8.22 -21.57
N ASP A 574 20.58 -8.05 -21.84
CA ASP A 574 21.52 -9.13 -22.13
C ASP A 574 21.12 -10.03 -23.32
N ASP A 575 20.32 -9.55 -24.28
CA ASP A 575 19.71 -10.33 -25.40
C ASP A 575 19.13 -11.68 -24.95
N LEU A 576 18.52 -11.71 -23.76
CA LEU A 576 17.99 -12.93 -23.20
C LEU A 576 16.77 -13.44 -23.98
N VAL A 577 15.95 -12.52 -24.49
CA VAL A 577 14.76 -12.80 -25.29
C VAL A 577 14.84 -12.01 -26.59
N ALA A 578 14.51 -12.65 -27.70
CA ALA A 578 14.38 -12.01 -29.01
C ALA A 578 13.03 -12.36 -29.64
N ALA A 579 12.53 -11.52 -30.52
CA ALA A 579 11.32 -11.82 -31.29
C ALA A 579 11.47 -11.29 -32.72
N GLU A 580 10.85 -11.99 -33.66
CA GLU A 580 10.74 -11.53 -35.05
C GLU A 580 9.54 -10.59 -35.17
N PHE A 581 9.71 -9.51 -35.94
CA PHE A 581 8.67 -8.54 -36.25
C PHE A 581 8.95 -7.89 -37.61
N ASP A 582 7.91 -7.37 -38.26
CA ASP A 582 8.03 -6.58 -39.49
C ASP A 582 7.73 -5.10 -39.18
N PRO A 583 8.73 -4.20 -39.28
CA PRO A 583 8.54 -2.79 -38.96
C PRO A 583 7.66 -2.03 -39.95
N GLU A 584 7.39 -2.58 -41.14
CA GLU A 584 6.57 -1.93 -42.17
C GLU A 584 5.08 -2.24 -42.01
N VAL A 585 4.74 -3.28 -41.25
CA VAL A 585 3.34 -3.66 -40.99
C VAL A 585 2.71 -2.69 -39.99
N ARG A 586 1.55 -2.15 -40.37
CA ARG A 586 0.68 -1.37 -39.48
C ARG A 586 -0.59 -2.14 -39.20
N SER A 587 -0.97 -2.22 -37.92
CA SER A 587 -2.18 -2.92 -37.48
C SER A 587 -2.73 -2.26 -36.22
N THR A 588 -3.98 -2.57 -35.87
CA THR A 588 -4.56 -2.26 -34.56
C THR A 588 -4.25 -3.36 -33.54
N GLU A 589 -3.68 -4.48 -33.97
CA GLU A 589 -3.35 -5.62 -33.13
C GLU A 589 -2.11 -6.36 -33.67
N PHE A 590 -1.16 -6.67 -32.78
CA PHE A 590 0.04 -7.47 -33.08
C PHE A 590 0.13 -8.65 -32.13
N THR A 591 0.63 -9.77 -32.65
CA THR A 591 1.03 -10.93 -31.85
C THR A 591 2.53 -11.14 -32.00
N ILE A 592 3.28 -10.90 -30.93
CA ILE A 592 4.73 -11.08 -30.87
C ILE A 592 5.04 -12.43 -30.22
N ARG A 593 5.94 -13.19 -30.83
CA ARG A 593 6.37 -14.52 -30.36
C ARG A 593 7.80 -14.46 -29.81
N PRO A 594 7.99 -14.13 -28.52
CA PRO A 594 9.31 -14.13 -27.90
C PRO A 594 9.96 -15.52 -27.89
N LYS A 595 11.26 -15.56 -28.20
CA LYS A 595 12.14 -16.72 -28.20
C LYS A 595 13.24 -16.51 -27.17
N LEU A 596 13.37 -17.46 -26.24
CA LEU A 596 14.41 -17.46 -25.22
C LEU A 596 15.76 -17.86 -25.82
N ASN A 597 16.82 -17.12 -25.50
CA ASN A 597 18.19 -17.51 -25.80
C ASN A 597 18.66 -18.58 -24.79
N LEU A 598 18.54 -19.86 -25.15
CA LEU A 598 18.86 -20.99 -24.26
C LEU A 598 20.30 -20.95 -23.74
N ALA A 599 21.30 -20.56 -24.55
CA ALA A 599 22.69 -20.52 -24.11
C ALA A 599 22.92 -19.50 -22.99
N LYS A 600 22.33 -18.30 -23.12
CA LYS A 600 22.40 -17.27 -22.07
C LYS A 600 21.57 -17.66 -20.85
N ALA A 601 20.37 -18.20 -21.07
CA ALA A 601 19.49 -18.67 -20.02
C ALA A 601 20.13 -19.79 -19.16
N SER A 602 20.82 -20.75 -19.78
CA SER A 602 21.57 -21.80 -19.08
C SER A 602 22.76 -21.26 -18.30
N THR A 603 23.42 -20.20 -18.79
CA THR A 603 24.55 -19.57 -18.09
C THR A 603 24.08 -18.79 -16.86
N LEU A 604 22.96 -18.07 -16.97
CA LEU A 604 22.37 -17.29 -15.87
C LEU A 604 21.70 -18.18 -14.82
N GLY A 605 21.05 -19.27 -15.23
CA GLY A 605 20.32 -20.21 -14.39
C GLY A 605 19.00 -19.65 -13.82
N SER A 606 19.02 -18.42 -13.30
CA SER A 606 17.86 -17.67 -12.81
C SER A 606 18.12 -16.16 -12.96
N GLY A 607 17.08 -15.33 -12.99
CA GLY A 607 17.29 -13.89 -13.17
C GLY A 607 16.04 -13.13 -13.58
N ARG A 608 16.20 -11.81 -13.72
CA ARG A 608 15.18 -10.88 -14.22
C ARG A 608 15.78 -10.07 -15.37
N ALA A 609 14.99 -9.83 -16.39
CA ALA A 609 15.30 -8.94 -17.50
C ALA A 609 14.04 -8.12 -17.85
N ALA A 610 14.20 -7.12 -18.72
CA ALA A 610 13.09 -6.36 -19.27
C ALA A 610 13.07 -6.54 -20.79
N LEU A 611 11.91 -6.90 -21.35
CA LEU A 611 11.67 -6.91 -22.79
C LEU A 611 10.98 -5.58 -23.16
N ARG A 612 11.67 -4.73 -23.92
CA ARG A 612 11.14 -3.47 -24.42
C ARG A 612 10.68 -3.63 -25.85
N ILE A 613 9.47 -3.20 -26.13
CA ILE A 613 8.86 -3.21 -27.46
C ILE A 613 8.57 -1.76 -27.85
N HIS A 614 9.32 -1.24 -28.81
CA HIS A 614 9.14 0.13 -29.30
C HIS A 614 8.00 0.17 -30.32
N LEU A 615 7.14 1.18 -30.21
CA LEU A 615 5.97 1.39 -31.04
C LEU A 615 6.01 2.77 -31.69
N ASP A 616 5.28 2.95 -32.79
CA ASP A 616 5.01 4.28 -33.35
C ASP A 616 3.59 4.79 -33.08
N HIS A 617 2.98 4.32 -31.98
CA HIS A 617 1.66 4.77 -31.58
C HIS A 617 1.74 6.21 -31.04
N ARG A 618 0.73 7.02 -31.39
CA ARG A 618 0.64 8.45 -31.02
C ARG A 618 0.90 8.71 -29.53
N ASP A 619 0.36 7.83 -28.70
CA ASP A 619 0.33 7.98 -27.25
C ASP A 619 1.28 7.04 -26.50
N TYR A 620 1.87 6.05 -27.18
CA TYR A 620 2.80 5.08 -26.61
C TYR A 620 3.94 4.78 -27.60
N ASN A 621 5.17 5.09 -27.23
CA ASN A 621 6.34 4.79 -28.05
C ASN A 621 7.11 3.55 -27.58
N GLU A 622 6.78 3.00 -26.41
CA GLU A 622 7.44 1.83 -25.82
C GLU A 622 6.49 1.09 -24.87
N ILE A 623 6.61 -0.23 -24.82
CA ILE A 623 6.03 -1.12 -23.80
C ILE A 623 7.18 -1.89 -23.15
N GLU A 624 7.20 -1.97 -21.82
CA GLU A 624 8.15 -2.80 -21.08
C GLU A 624 7.43 -3.98 -20.43
N ILE A 625 7.86 -5.20 -20.76
CA ILE A 625 7.35 -6.46 -20.18
C ILE A 625 8.49 -7.11 -19.38
N PRO A 626 8.34 -7.24 -18.05
CA PRO A 626 9.29 -7.98 -17.24
C PRO A 626 9.44 -9.43 -17.70
N VAL A 627 10.67 -9.93 -17.70
CA VAL A 627 11.03 -11.30 -18.02
C VAL A 627 11.66 -11.93 -16.77
N ARG A 628 11.19 -13.11 -16.38
CA ARG A 628 11.73 -13.89 -15.27
C ARG A 628 12.24 -15.24 -15.74
N LEU A 629 13.49 -15.55 -15.40
CA LEU A 629 14.04 -16.89 -15.55
C LEU A 629 13.85 -17.68 -14.26
N ILE A 630 13.16 -18.80 -14.37
CA ILE A 630 12.82 -19.67 -13.26
C ILE A 630 13.63 -20.97 -13.40
N PRO A 631 14.43 -21.36 -12.39
CA PRO A 631 15.12 -22.64 -12.46
C PRO A 631 14.12 -23.80 -12.47
N PRO A 632 14.42 -24.92 -13.14
CA PRO A 632 13.59 -26.13 -13.13
C PRO A 632 13.16 -26.59 -11.74
N LEU A 633 14.07 -26.41 -10.78
CA LEU A 633 13.89 -26.74 -9.37
C LEU A 633 14.40 -25.56 -8.55
N GLU A 634 13.49 -24.89 -7.83
CA GLU A 634 13.78 -23.66 -7.10
C GLU A 634 13.80 -23.91 -5.58
N ALA A 635 14.84 -23.45 -4.89
CA ALA A 635 14.89 -23.45 -3.42
C ALA A 635 14.38 -22.13 -2.84
N VAL A 636 13.51 -22.20 -1.84
CA VAL A 636 13.02 -21.03 -1.08
C VAL A 636 13.22 -21.28 0.42
N PRO A 637 14.12 -20.56 1.09
CA PRO A 637 14.98 -19.50 0.53
C PRO A 637 16.07 -20.08 -0.39
N SER A 638 16.55 -19.28 -1.35
CA SER A 638 17.64 -19.66 -2.27
C SER A 638 19.02 -19.67 -1.63
N GLN A 639 19.14 -19.09 -0.43
CA GLN A 639 20.33 -19.06 0.42
C GLN A 639 19.90 -18.91 1.88
N ILE A 640 20.69 -19.47 2.79
CA ILE A 640 20.44 -19.45 4.23
C ILE A 640 21.46 -18.52 4.87
N PHE A 641 20.98 -17.43 5.47
CA PHE A 641 21.78 -16.58 6.35
C PHE A 641 21.44 -16.87 7.81
N VAL A 642 22.48 -17.00 8.64
CA VAL A 642 22.36 -17.14 10.10
C VAL A 642 23.31 -16.17 10.75
N PHE A 643 22.77 -15.17 11.44
CA PHE A 643 23.54 -14.18 12.16
C PHE A 643 23.64 -14.53 13.65
N ASP A 644 24.69 -14.01 14.30
CA ASP A 644 24.96 -14.18 15.73
C ASP A 644 24.99 -15.63 16.21
N TRP A 645 25.47 -16.53 15.35
CA TRP A 645 25.58 -17.94 15.65
C TRP A 645 26.69 -18.21 16.68
N GLN A 646 26.34 -18.95 17.74
CA GLN A 646 27.27 -19.36 18.79
C GLN A 646 27.84 -20.76 18.49
N PRO A 647 29.10 -21.04 18.87
CA PRO A 647 29.66 -22.39 18.77
C PRO A 647 28.76 -23.44 19.42
N ASN A 648 28.56 -24.58 18.75
CA ASN A 648 27.67 -25.69 19.13
C ASN A 648 26.15 -25.39 19.04
N GLN A 649 25.73 -24.25 18.49
CA GLN A 649 24.32 -23.97 18.24
C GLN A 649 23.84 -24.70 16.97
N ILE A 650 22.79 -25.52 17.09
CA ILE A 650 22.15 -26.16 15.93
C ILE A 650 21.22 -25.15 15.23
N ILE A 651 21.34 -25.05 13.92
CA ILE A 651 20.52 -24.19 13.07
C ILE A 651 19.31 -24.98 12.56
N SER A 652 18.11 -24.59 12.95
CA SER A 652 16.86 -25.12 12.39
C SER A 652 16.36 -24.25 11.24
N ARG A 653 16.13 -24.84 10.07
CA ARG A 653 15.62 -24.13 8.87
C ARG A 653 14.58 -24.96 8.12
N VAL A 654 13.64 -24.25 7.51
CA VAL A 654 12.70 -24.83 6.54
C VAL A 654 13.12 -24.36 5.16
N VAL A 655 13.36 -25.32 4.27
CA VAL A 655 13.68 -25.07 2.85
C VAL A 655 12.55 -25.65 2.02
N ARG A 656 11.98 -24.87 1.12
CA ARG A 656 10.99 -25.35 0.15
C ARG A 656 11.67 -25.60 -1.19
N LEU A 657 11.48 -26.77 -1.77
CA LEU A 657 11.89 -27.07 -3.14
C LEU A 657 10.65 -27.08 -4.02
N LYS A 658 10.59 -26.18 -5.01
CA LYS A 658 9.49 -26.10 -5.97
C LYS A 658 9.92 -26.67 -7.32
N ASP A 659 9.21 -27.67 -7.82
CA ASP A 659 9.41 -28.21 -9.18
C ASP A 659 8.55 -27.43 -10.17
N HIS A 660 9.23 -26.70 -11.06
CA HIS A 660 8.58 -25.95 -12.13
C HIS A 660 8.42 -26.80 -13.40
N GLN A 661 8.94 -28.03 -13.46
CA GLN A 661 8.85 -28.93 -14.62
C GLN A 661 7.69 -29.95 -14.57
N GLN A 662 7.00 -30.14 -13.44
CA GLN A 662 6.04 -31.24 -13.26
C GLN A 662 4.79 -31.21 -14.16
N GLY A 663 4.60 -30.20 -15.00
CA GLY A 663 3.61 -30.20 -16.09
C GLY A 663 4.04 -30.99 -17.35
N LEU A 664 5.24 -31.58 -17.39
CA LEU A 664 5.84 -32.16 -18.60
C LEU A 664 6.08 -33.69 -18.56
N THR A 665 5.87 -34.38 -17.43
CA THR A 665 6.09 -35.84 -17.33
C THR A 665 5.17 -36.50 -16.29
N GLU A 666 4.55 -37.61 -16.67
CA GLU A 666 3.80 -38.50 -15.80
C GLU A 666 4.66 -39.12 -14.68
N VAL A 667 4.08 -39.12 -13.46
CA VAL A 667 4.34 -40.00 -12.31
C VAL A 667 5.76 -40.00 -11.72
N GLY A 668 5.93 -39.20 -10.67
CA GLY A 668 7.00 -39.33 -9.69
C GLY A 668 7.02 -38.14 -8.75
N GLY A 669 6.41 -38.28 -7.56
CA GLY A 669 6.51 -37.24 -6.53
C GLY A 669 7.99 -36.98 -6.23
N LEU A 670 8.38 -35.70 -6.10
CA LEU A 670 9.71 -35.33 -5.66
C LEU A 670 10.01 -36.07 -4.33
N GLN A 671 11.11 -36.80 -4.25
CA GLN A 671 11.56 -37.41 -3.00
C GLN A 671 13.02 -37.03 -2.72
N VAL A 672 13.31 -36.70 -1.47
CA VAL A 672 14.67 -36.44 -1.02
C VAL A 672 15.39 -37.76 -0.78
N GLN A 673 16.48 -37.98 -1.50
CA GLN A 673 17.37 -39.12 -1.28
C GLN A 673 18.31 -38.86 -0.10
N ALA A 674 18.93 -37.67 -0.06
CA ALA A 674 19.88 -37.31 0.98
C ALA A 674 20.04 -35.79 1.08
N VAL A 675 20.48 -35.34 2.25
CA VAL A 675 20.99 -33.97 2.46
C VAL A 675 22.44 -34.06 2.93
N SER A 676 23.29 -33.18 2.41
CA SER A 676 24.71 -33.12 2.76
C SER A 676 25.21 -31.69 2.68
N THR A 677 26.48 -31.46 3.01
CA THR A 677 27.13 -30.15 2.83
C THR A 677 28.45 -30.29 2.11
N SER A 678 28.93 -29.19 1.53
CA SER A 678 30.15 -29.17 0.71
C SER A 678 31.43 -29.02 1.55
N LYS A 679 31.39 -28.42 2.74
CA LYS A 679 32.57 -28.07 3.55
C LYS A 679 32.55 -28.64 4.96
N GLY A 680 31.73 -29.67 5.19
CA GLY A 680 31.83 -30.54 6.37
C GLY A 680 30.85 -30.25 7.49
N SER A 681 30.02 -29.20 7.40
CA SER A 681 28.91 -29.00 8.35
C SER A 681 27.96 -30.20 8.32
N LYS A 682 27.42 -30.63 9.47
CA LYS A 682 26.47 -31.75 9.46
C LYS A 682 25.08 -31.23 9.15
N ALA A 683 24.44 -31.74 8.10
CA ALA A 683 23.05 -31.45 7.78
C ALA A 683 22.20 -32.70 8.03
N ASN A 684 21.13 -32.55 8.79
CA ASN A 684 20.16 -33.60 9.09
C ASN A 684 18.79 -33.18 8.57
N LEU A 685 18.16 -34.07 7.81
CA LEU A 685 16.75 -33.93 7.43
C LEU A 685 15.88 -34.52 8.54
N ILE A 686 15.07 -33.67 9.18
CA ILE A 686 14.21 -34.05 10.29
C ILE A 686 12.89 -34.60 9.78
N SER A 687 12.27 -33.89 8.83
CA SER A 687 11.03 -34.32 8.18
C SER A 687 10.87 -33.66 6.83
N VAL A 688 10.02 -34.26 6.00
CA VAL A 688 9.61 -33.74 4.70
C VAL A 688 8.09 -33.65 4.70
N ARG A 689 7.56 -32.52 4.26
CA ARG A 689 6.14 -32.37 3.91
C ARG A 689 6.04 -32.10 2.42
N GLN A 690 5.10 -32.77 1.75
CA GLN A 690 4.83 -32.53 0.33
C GLN A 690 3.48 -31.84 0.20
N GLU A 691 3.45 -30.71 -0.51
CA GLU A 691 2.25 -30.00 -0.92
C GLU A 691 2.39 -29.70 -2.43
N ASP A 692 1.57 -30.35 -3.26
CA ASP A 692 1.61 -30.25 -4.73
C ASP A 692 3.01 -30.52 -5.34
N ASN A 693 3.56 -29.53 -6.05
CA ASN A 693 4.88 -29.50 -6.65
C ASN A 693 5.97 -28.97 -5.70
N THR A 694 5.66 -28.81 -4.41
CA THR A 694 6.56 -28.25 -3.40
C THR A 694 6.89 -29.30 -2.33
N LEU A 695 8.18 -29.49 -2.06
CA LEU A 695 8.67 -30.19 -0.88
C LEU A 695 9.15 -29.20 0.18
N GLU A 696 8.52 -29.20 1.35
CA GLU A 696 9.05 -28.52 2.53
C GLU A 696 9.97 -29.46 3.32
N LEU A 697 11.23 -29.06 3.44
CA LEU A 697 12.30 -29.79 4.12
C LEU A 697 12.58 -29.12 5.46
N TYR A 698 12.36 -29.84 6.55
CA TYR A 698 12.72 -29.40 7.89
C TYR A 698 14.13 -29.90 8.21
N LEU A 699 15.08 -28.98 8.30
CA LEU A 699 16.50 -29.26 8.37
C LEU A 699 17.10 -28.78 9.70
N GLN A 700 18.05 -29.55 10.20
CA GLN A 700 18.99 -29.12 11.23
C GLN A 700 20.40 -29.10 10.63
N ILE A 701 21.09 -27.98 10.77
CA ILE A 701 22.45 -27.79 10.29
C ILE A 701 23.33 -27.50 11.51
N ASP A 702 24.39 -28.28 11.68
CA ASP A 702 25.44 -28.11 12.68
C ASP A 702 26.71 -27.65 11.96
N PRO A 703 26.99 -26.33 11.95
CA PRO A 703 28.14 -25.78 11.26
C PRO A 703 29.45 -26.30 11.83
N VAL A 704 30.33 -26.82 10.98
CA VAL A 704 31.67 -27.21 11.41
C VAL A 704 32.61 -26.02 11.29
N GLU A 705 33.37 -25.76 12.35
CA GLU A 705 34.40 -24.74 12.35
C GLU A 705 35.55 -25.15 11.42
N ALA A 706 35.68 -24.47 10.28
CA ALA A 706 36.90 -24.54 9.49
C ALA A 706 38.03 -23.83 10.28
N ARG A 707 39.23 -24.44 10.32
CA ARG A 707 40.40 -23.83 10.97
C ARG A 707 40.77 -22.51 10.28
N GLY A 708 40.47 -21.37 10.91
CA GLY A 708 40.88 -20.04 10.47
C GLY A 708 39.95 -18.92 10.95
N ASP A 709 40.52 -17.78 11.34
CA ASP A 709 39.86 -16.60 11.97
C ASP A 709 38.96 -15.77 11.03
N ALA A 710 38.05 -16.40 10.29
CA ALA A 710 37.04 -15.67 9.53
C ALA A 710 35.72 -15.65 10.32
N GLY A 711 35.23 -14.47 10.70
CA GLY A 711 33.94 -14.31 11.41
C GLY A 711 32.72 -14.87 10.65
N MET A 712 32.87 -15.21 9.36
CA MET A 712 31.85 -15.87 8.55
C MET A 712 32.29 -17.30 8.22
N LEU A 713 31.46 -18.27 8.59
CA LEU A 713 31.48 -19.63 8.06
C LEU A 713 30.58 -19.67 6.82
N SER A 714 31.06 -20.22 5.72
CA SER A 714 30.27 -20.38 4.49
C SER A 714 30.36 -21.83 4.05
N ASP A 715 29.23 -22.52 4.09
CA ASP A 715 29.04 -23.86 3.56
C ASP A 715 27.97 -23.83 2.45
N GLU A 716 27.71 -24.98 1.85
CA GLU A 716 26.65 -25.15 0.88
C GLU A 716 25.88 -26.40 1.24
N LEU A 717 24.59 -26.25 1.48
CA LEU A 717 23.66 -27.36 1.67
C LEU A 717 23.31 -27.95 0.31
N ILE A 718 23.54 -29.23 0.14
CA ILE A 718 23.18 -29.99 -1.06
C ILE A 718 21.99 -30.88 -0.71
N VAL A 719 20.88 -30.68 -1.40
CA VAL A 719 19.74 -31.60 -1.37
C VAL A 719 19.78 -32.45 -2.63
N LYS A 720 19.92 -33.77 -2.47
CA LYS A 720 19.90 -34.74 -3.56
C LYS A 720 18.52 -35.39 -3.62
N LEU A 721 17.90 -35.35 -4.79
CA LEU A 721 16.62 -36.00 -5.05
C LEU A 721 16.81 -37.42 -5.57
N THR A 722 15.77 -38.26 -5.44
CA THR A 722 15.77 -39.66 -5.91
C THR A 722 15.90 -39.79 -7.43
N ASP A 723 15.45 -38.78 -8.17
CA ASP A 723 15.59 -38.69 -9.64
C ASP A 723 17.00 -38.25 -10.09
N GLY A 724 17.92 -38.02 -9.14
CA GLY A 724 19.30 -37.63 -9.40
C GLY A 724 19.56 -36.14 -9.48
N ARG A 725 18.52 -35.28 -9.51
CA ARG A 725 18.68 -33.82 -9.46
C ARG A 725 19.28 -33.38 -8.11
N ARG A 726 19.99 -32.26 -8.13
CA ARG A 726 20.62 -31.67 -6.94
C ARG A 726 20.26 -30.20 -6.83
N VAL A 727 19.99 -29.75 -5.62
CA VAL A 727 19.77 -28.34 -5.28
C VAL A 727 20.89 -27.90 -4.35
N HIS A 728 21.54 -26.82 -4.72
CA HIS A 728 22.64 -26.21 -3.97
C HIS A 728 22.12 -24.94 -3.31
N ILE A 729 22.25 -24.86 -1.99
CA ILE A 729 21.74 -23.74 -1.18
C ILE A 729 22.90 -23.22 -0.35
N PRO A 730 23.45 -22.04 -0.68
CA PRO A 730 24.49 -21.42 0.12
C PRO A 730 24.05 -21.22 1.56
N VAL A 731 24.92 -21.54 2.51
CA VAL A 731 24.68 -21.37 3.95
C VAL A 731 25.78 -20.49 4.52
N HIS A 732 25.43 -19.27 4.89
CA HIS A 732 26.33 -18.29 5.48
C HIS A 732 25.98 -18.09 6.95
N VAL A 733 26.92 -18.44 7.81
CA VAL A 733 26.78 -18.38 9.26
C VAL A 733 27.78 -17.36 9.80
N PHE A 734 27.29 -16.35 10.50
CA PHE A 734 28.10 -15.25 11.02
C PHE A 734 28.22 -15.36 12.53
N ARG A 735 29.46 -15.29 13.01
CA ARG A 735 29.75 -15.13 14.43
C ARG A 735 29.36 -13.72 14.90
N PRO A 736 29.01 -13.56 16.18
CA PRO A 736 28.84 -12.25 16.79
C PRO A 736 30.06 -11.36 16.52
N GLY A 737 29.82 -10.13 16.09
CA GLY A 737 30.89 -9.13 15.88
C GLY A 737 31.62 -9.20 14.52
N THR A 738 31.21 -10.08 13.60
CA THR A 738 31.78 -10.11 12.23
C THR A 738 31.60 -8.76 11.53
N LYS A 739 32.71 -8.17 11.03
CA LYS A 739 32.75 -6.91 10.28
C LYS A 739 32.70 -7.20 8.78
N PHE A 740 31.77 -6.58 8.05
CA PHE A 740 31.68 -6.70 6.60
C PHE A 740 32.56 -5.64 5.93
N LYS A 741 33.51 -6.05 5.09
CA LYS A 741 34.04 -5.21 4.02
C LYS A 741 33.38 -5.68 2.74
N LEU A 742 32.48 -4.88 2.17
CA LEU A 742 32.00 -5.07 0.81
C LEU A 742 33.03 -4.40 -0.12
N GLU A 743 33.78 -5.20 -0.87
CA GLU A 743 34.40 -4.70 -2.10
C GLU A 743 33.28 -4.44 -3.13
N ARG A 744 33.45 -3.35 -3.87
CA ARG A 744 32.43 -2.67 -4.70
C ARG A 744 31.82 -3.53 -5.79
#